data_AF-A0A1E7ETS0-F1
#
_entry.id   AF-A0A1E7ETS0-F1
#
_cell.length_a   1.000
_cell.length_b   1.000
_cell.length_c   1.000
_cell.angle_alpha   90.00
_cell.angle_beta   90.00
_cell.angle_gamma   90.00
#
_symmetry.space_group_name_H-M   'P 1'
#
loop_
_entity.id
_entity.type
_entity.pdbx_description
1 polymer ?
#
loop_
_entity_poly.entity_id
_entity_poly.type
_entity_poly.pdbx_seq_one_letter_code
_entity_poly.pdbx_strand_id
1 'polypeptide(L)'
;MKLSALSLTAFLQIGSTSAGCPLAHLHESAEGGVSIANPHIALANQHSLQVHKTPLVHFKIPPKDRHHSSAAPGFEIVMEGGVLVEKKKKENKDGKKNDDRDLQELKQIKQEWDLLDIMSPESTLDEPSYSNQNVGDGFAKPVGGYSAVRQDVIDMVLTSNQAFWPADILPPDGPNYSGLLIRLAWHCAGTYRTSDGRGGCDGAAIRFPPESNWKDNKSLDEAMQLLIPIKEKHGDKLSWGDLIVIAADAAIISMGGPVIGFCGGRIDFQNGDQSLPLGPSSIQQQFMPCGPEQCPVGEVCPGCESPLGTAAQGLMYVNAEGTPVGEFEGTADNIREVFARMGFNDRMTVAAIGGGHAFGKCHGPCIEDEIIETFCPDKDTNSYEPPYTWEQKYTSGLEVTWTTTPTSWDNEFFNNILDFTWANITGPGGRLQWEPEEVTAPNIQMLTTDLALVYGDAEYRMISQEYATNLNSLTADFGTAWYQLMTRDTGNRQRCLGDELPPIQPWELAMGPLGPLTTPKPDYIPVRSAIQKSIDEKPSNIAAFATLASQCATTFRSTDYLGGCNGAAIRYSPSIDWPTNTGAVDYLKLLEPIKDEFSEVSWSDLIVLAGQTAIEAAGGYPMPFCGGRSDSDKGDKSIGLEPRIYNNNKYDSIMYDITNKGLSLAEGVALMATPDPIIAELVNLEAGVTASTRANKSTYTLSNQFFVRMNETDEDVMEWYKGDIADIGEQFINDNDYFLEQYSKAYTYLMTADLFDGPTKNACQKVDDPTIQGDTPKPTDPPGLDDDGDDTYDDDVSEPIERQTATPTKTGIYVFSYDDSDATTTPPIDDSAANNNHATSLSSAFAAIVAVVWMIVARVMGDMYGNDEDVNR
;
A
#
# COMPACT_ATOMS: atom_id res chain seq x y z
N MET A 1 -15.97 51.39 -31.26
CA MET A 1 -16.83 52.53 -31.62
C MET A 1 -18.05 52.53 -30.70
N LYS A 2 -18.49 53.68 -30.16
CA LYS A 2 -19.70 53.87 -29.30
C LYS A 2 -19.68 53.07 -27.97
N LEU A 3 -19.67 53.62 -26.75
CA LEU A 3 -19.97 54.96 -26.18
C LEU A 3 -21.47 55.27 -26.01
N SER A 4 -21.87 55.71 -24.81
CA SER A 4 -23.20 56.12 -24.26
C SER A 4 -23.88 55.04 -23.41
N ALA A 5 -24.56 55.31 -22.28
CA ALA A 5 -24.62 56.46 -21.33
C ALA A 5 -25.29 55.92 -20.03
N LEU A 6 -24.86 56.22 -18.79
CA LEU A 6 -24.88 57.50 -18.05
C LEU A 6 -26.31 58.05 -17.81
N SER A 7 -26.79 57.97 -16.57
CA SER A 7 -27.82 58.85 -15.99
C SER A 7 -27.62 58.99 -14.49
N LEU A 8 -27.99 60.14 -13.91
CA LEU A 8 -27.64 60.57 -12.55
C LEU A 8 -28.77 61.41 -11.95
N THR A 9 -29.24 61.09 -10.74
CA THR A 9 -30.03 62.02 -9.89
C THR A 9 -29.90 61.68 -8.41
N ALA A 10 -30.17 62.64 -7.52
CA ALA A 10 -29.81 62.59 -6.09
C ALA A 10 -30.86 63.31 -5.19
N PHE A 11 -30.49 63.54 -3.90
CA PHE A 11 -31.25 64.18 -2.80
C PHE A 11 -32.32 63.27 -2.13
N LEU A 12 -32.72 63.44 -0.86
CA LEU A 12 -32.40 64.51 0.12
C LEU A 12 -32.24 64.02 1.58
N GLN A 13 -31.37 64.73 2.28
CA GLN A 13 -30.84 64.68 3.67
C GLN A 13 -31.87 64.88 4.84
N ILE A 14 -31.36 64.86 6.09
CA ILE A 14 -31.98 65.18 7.42
C ILE A 14 -32.54 63.94 8.19
N GLY A 15 -32.24 63.69 9.48
CA GLY A 15 -31.24 64.31 10.39
C GLY A 15 -31.30 63.90 11.88
N SER A 16 -30.13 64.00 12.55
CA SER A 16 -29.86 64.36 13.98
C SER A 16 -30.35 63.51 15.19
N THR A 17 -29.37 63.13 16.05
CA THR A 17 -29.37 63.12 17.56
C THR A 17 -30.31 62.18 18.35
N SER A 18 -29.99 61.66 19.55
CA SER A 18 -28.73 61.61 20.35
C SER A 18 -28.89 60.72 21.62
N ALA A 19 -27.79 60.09 22.08
CA ALA A 19 -27.41 59.74 23.47
C ALA A 19 -28.43 59.15 24.49
N GLY A 20 -28.03 58.08 25.22
CA GLY A 20 -28.72 57.68 26.47
C GLY A 20 -28.39 56.29 27.07
N CYS A 21 -27.37 56.22 27.93
CA CYS A 21 -27.28 55.25 29.04
C CYS A 21 -27.70 56.01 30.33
N PRO A 22 -28.28 55.42 31.42
CA PRO A 22 -27.56 54.43 32.24
C PRO A 22 -28.39 53.41 33.12
N LEU A 23 -27.69 52.35 33.57
CA LEU A 23 -27.67 51.68 34.92
C LEU A 23 -28.93 51.32 35.76
N ALA A 24 -28.75 50.23 36.55
CA ALA A 24 -29.37 49.89 37.86
C ALA A 24 -30.83 49.33 37.84
N HIS A 25 -31.35 48.48 38.76
CA HIS A 25 -30.90 47.78 40.01
C HIS A 25 -32.05 46.82 40.52
N LEU A 26 -32.04 45.91 41.53
CA LEU A 26 -31.12 45.33 42.56
C LEU A 26 -31.50 43.83 42.85
N HIS A 27 -30.61 43.07 43.53
CA HIS A 27 -30.88 41.98 44.53
C HIS A 27 -31.57 40.64 44.10
N GLU A 28 -31.49 39.52 44.83
CA GLU A 28 -31.00 39.26 46.22
C GLU A 28 -30.28 37.89 46.45
N SER A 29 -29.80 37.68 47.69
CA SER A 29 -28.96 36.59 48.29
C SER A 29 -29.62 35.18 48.42
N ALA A 30 -29.04 34.11 48.99
CA ALA A 30 -27.95 33.93 50.00
C ALA A 30 -27.29 32.52 49.91
N GLU A 31 -25.97 32.34 50.12
CA GLU A 31 -25.20 32.06 51.37
C GLU A 31 -25.19 30.61 51.93
N GLY A 32 -23.98 30.13 52.29
CA GLY A 32 -23.72 29.00 53.21
C GLY A 32 -23.62 27.59 52.56
N GLY A 33 -22.75 26.68 53.00
CA GLY A 33 -21.70 26.75 54.04
C GLY A 33 -20.92 25.42 54.19
N VAL A 34 -19.68 25.46 54.68
CA VAL A 34 -18.75 24.30 54.70
C VAL A 34 -18.99 23.35 55.89
N SER A 35 -18.86 22.03 55.68
CA SER A 35 -18.43 21.09 56.73
C SER A 35 -17.77 19.82 56.17
N ILE A 36 -16.92 19.18 56.98
CA ILE A 36 -16.11 17.99 56.67
C ILE A 36 -16.74 16.75 57.33
N ALA A 37 -16.81 15.62 56.62
CA ALA A 37 -17.05 14.31 57.24
C ALA A 37 -16.35 13.17 56.46
N ASN A 38 -15.51 12.40 57.15
CA ASN A 38 -14.91 11.15 56.67
C ASN A 38 -15.33 10.02 57.61
N PRO A 39 -15.75 8.85 57.10
CA PRO A 39 -15.63 7.61 57.86
C PRO A 39 -15.04 6.44 57.04
N HIS A 40 -13.94 5.86 57.55
CA HIS A 40 -13.59 4.47 57.26
C HIS A 40 -14.46 3.50 58.07
N ILE A 41 -14.74 2.31 57.51
CA ILE A 41 -15.02 0.98 58.13
C ILE A 41 -15.95 0.19 57.18
N ALA A 42 -15.80 -1.11 56.89
CA ALA A 42 -14.66 -2.03 56.87
C ALA A 42 -15.09 -3.34 56.12
N LEU A 43 -14.12 -4.18 55.75
CA LEU A 43 -14.11 -5.67 55.68
C LEU A 43 -15.46 -6.45 55.67
N ALA A 44 -15.66 -7.49 54.86
CA ALA A 44 -14.82 -8.14 53.84
C ALA A 44 -15.64 -9.21 53.08
N ASN A 45 -15.08 -9.74 51.98
CA ASN A 45 -15.04 -11.19 51.77
C ASN A 45 -13.95 -11.57 50.76
N GLN A 46 -13.22 -12.65 51.04
CA GLN A 46 -12.23 -13.23 50.12
C GLN A 46 -12.87 -14.35 49.31
N HIS A 47 -12.58 -14.43 48.01
CA HIS A 47 -12.53 -15.71 47.31
C HIS A 47 -11.31 -15.76 46.41
N SER A 48 -10.55 -16.84 46.53
CA SER A 48 -9.26 -17.02 45.86
C SER A 48 -9.43 -17.67 44.48
N LEU A 49 -8.76 -17.11 43.47
CA LEU A 49 -8.41 -17.81 42.23
C LEU A 49 -6.89 -17.78 42.06
N GLN A 50 -6.34 -18.84 41.46
CA GLN A 50 -4.89 -19.08 41.44
C GLN A 50 -4.24 -18.50 40.19
N VAL A 51 -3.12 -17.81 40.37
CA VAL A 51 -2.22 -17.42 39.27
C VAL A 51 -1.39 -18.65 38.88
N HIS A 52 -1.67 -19.23 37.71
CA HIS A 52 -0.75 -20.18 37.10
C HIS A 52 0.54 -19.45 36.67
N LYS A 53 1.69 -19.94 37.14
CA LYS A 53 3.00 -19.45 36.71
C LYS A 53 3.50 -20.27 35.52
N THR A 54 3.60 -19.64 34.35
CA THR A 54 4.48 -20.11 33.27
C THR A 54 5.96 -19.86 33.64
N PRO A 55 6.91 -20.66 33.14
CA PRO A 55 8.29 -20.66 33.64
C PRO A 55 9.19 -19.63 32.93
N LEU A 56 10.05 -18.96 33.71
CA LEU A 56 11.17 -18.16 33.22
C LEU A 56 12.27 -19.07 32.65
N VAL A 57 12.36 -19.17 31.32
CA VAL A 57 13.48 -19.82 30.63
C VAL A 57 14.76 -19.01 30.87
N HIS A 58 15.72 -19.58 31.58
CA HIS A 58 17.05 -18.99 31.76
C HIS A 58 17.92 -19.27 30.55
N PHE A 59 18.08 -18.30 29.65
CA PHE A 59 19.18 -18.34 28.68
C PHE A 59 20.53 -18.13 29.39
N LYS A 60 21.53 -18.88 28.96
CA LYS A 60 22.81 -19.05 29.66
C LYS A 60 23.96 -18.78 28.70
N ILE A 61 24.33 -17.50 28.59
CA ILE A 61 25.33 -17.00 27.64
C ILE A 61 26.68 -17.72 27.84
N PRO A 62 27.28 -18.32 26.80
CA PRO A 62 28.63 -18.88 26.86
C PRO A 62 29.68 -17.76 26.84
N PRO A 63 30.83 -17.90 27.54
CA PRO A 63 31.80 -16.82 27.65
C PRO A 63 32.82 -16.82 26.50
N LYS A 64 33.15 -15.60 26.04
CA LYS A 64 34.11 -15.17 24.99
C LYS A 64 33.41 -14.72 23.69
N ASP A 65 33.95 -13.75 22.94
CA ASP A 65 35.26 -13.09 23.12
C ASP A 65 35.21 -11.67 23.70
N ARG A 66 36.39 -11.07 23.95
CA ARG A 66 36.53 -9.71 24.50
C ARG A 66 37.14 -8.77 23.47
N HIS A 67 36.37 -7.79 23.02
CA HIS A 67 36.92 -6.51 22.61
C HIS A 67 36.43 -5.42 23.57
N HIS A 68 37.34 -4.51 23.95
CA HIS A 68 37.06 -3.44 24.91
C HIS A 68 36.57 -2.19 24.17
N SER A 69 35.30 -1.84 24.31
CA SER A 69 34.90 -0.43 24.33
C SER A 69 34.98 0.08 25.78
N SER A 70 35.47 1.31 25.97
CA SER A 70 35.64 1.92 27.29
C SER A 70 34.63 3.05 27.47
N ALA A 71 33.62 2.84 28.32
CA ALA A 71 32.67 3.88 28.69
C ALA A 71 33.38 5.11 29.30
N ALA A 72 32.87 6.31 28.99
CA ALA A 72 33.47 7.57 29.41
C ALA A 72 33.48 7.75 30.94
N PRO A 73 34.54 8.35 31.53
CA PRO A 73 34.69 8.45 32.98
C PRO A 73 33.85 9.59 33.59
N GLY A 74 32.57 9.34 33.84
CA GLY A 74 31.71 10.29 34.58
C GLY A 74 30.31 9.81 34.97
N PHE A 75 29.76 8.85 34.23
CA PHE A 75 28.33 8.53 34.28
C PHE A 75 28.05 7.04 34.58
N GLU A 76 26.80 6.71 34.86
CA GLU A 76 26.30 5.36 35.13
C GLU A 76 24.92 5.20 34.49
N ILE A 77 24.76 4.20 33.63
CA ILE A 77 23.47 3.89 33.00
C ILE A 77 22.71 2.95 33.94
N VAL A 78 21.46 3.32 34.28
CA VAL A 78 20.56 2.52 35.14
C VAL A 78 19.16 2.43 34.54
N MET A 79 18.52 1.28 34.70
CA MET A 79 17.11 1.09 34.33
C MET A 79 16.19 1.67 35.39
N GLU A 80 15.36 2.65 35.02
CA GLU A 80 14.25 3.15 35.85
C GLU A 80 12.98 3.24 35.00
N GLY A 81 11.84 2.80 35.54
CA GLY A 81 10.55 2.76 34.83
C GLY A 81 10.45 1.76 33.66
N GLY A 82 11.57 1.17 33.22
CA GLY A 82 11.66 0.39 31.98
C GLY A 82 12.53 1.07 30.90
N VAL A 83 13.01 2.28 31.16
CA VAL A 83 13.86 3.08 30.27
C VAL A 83 15.30 3.11 30.80
N LEU A 84 16.28 3.15 29.89
CA LEU A 84 17.68 3.38 30.22
C LEU A 84 17.90 4.87 30.53
N VAL A 85 18.28 5.18 31.77
CA VAL A 85 18.54 6.55 32.22
C VAL A 85 20.02 6.70 32.57
N GLU A 86 20.71 7.62 31.91
CA GLU A 86 22.09 7.96 32.28
C GLU A 86 22.12 8.91 33.49
N LYS A 87 22.86 8.54 34.53
CA LYS A 87 23.02 9.34 35.75
C LYS A 87 24.47 9.75 35.96
N LYS A 88 24.70 11.06 36.08
CA LYS A 88 26.01 11.60 36.45
C LYS A 88 26.41 11.08 37.84
N LYS A 89 27.60 10.47 37.94
CA LYS A 89 28.12 10.00 39.24
C LYS A 89 28.35 11.21 40.14
N LYS A 90 27.97 11.11 41.42
CA LYS A 90 28.10 12.20 42.39
C LYS A 90 29.56 12.60 42.57
N GLU A 91 29.94 13.75 42.01
CA GLU A 91 31.27 14.32 42.17
C GLU A 91 31.53 14.68 43.63
N ASN A 92 32.71 14.29 44.14
CA ASN A 92 33.22 14.85 45.38
C ASN A 92 33.59 16.31 45.18
N LYS A 93 33.37 17.13 46.22
CA LYS A 93 33.66 18.57 46.17
C LYS A 93 35.16 18.83 46.05
N ASP A 94 35.61 19.26 44.87
CA ASP A 94 36.69 20.24 44.71
C ASP A 94 36.52 20.95 43.36
N GLY A 95 36.28 22.26 43.40
CA GLY A 95 35.76 23.00 42.24
C GLY A 95 36.83 23.60 41.33
N LYS A 96 36.67 23.40 40.01
CA LYS A 96 37.23 24.25 38.96
C LYS A 96 36.14 24.58 37.93
N LYS A 97 36.36 25.62 37.13
CA LYS A 97 35.48 25.99 36.02
C LYS A 97 35.78 25.11 34.80
N ASN A 98 34.73 24.74 34.07
CA ASN A 98 34.83 24.30 32.68
C ASN A 98 35.01 25.51 31.76
N ASP A 99 35.46 25.25 30.53
CA ASP A 99 35.79 26.25 29.50
C ASP A 99 34.82 26.06 28.32
N ASP A 100 34.49 27.13 27.58
CA ASP A 100 33.42 27.08 26.56
C ASP A 100 33.69 26.10 25.38
N ARG A 101 34.91 25.55 25.30
CA ARG A 101 35.28 24.46 24.38
C ARG A 101 34.55 23.15 24.64
N ASP A 102 34.30 22.80 25.90
CA ASP A 102 33.66 21.54 26.25
C ASP A 102 32.28 21.42 25.57
N LEU A 103 31.57 22.54 25.39
CA LEU A 103 30.27 22.60 24.74
C LEU A 103 30.35 22.48 23.20
N GLN A 104 31.45 22.92 22.59
CA GLN A 104 31.69 22.71 21.15
C GLN A 104 32.12 21.28 20.85
N GLU A 105 32.99 20.70 21.68
CA GLU A 105 33.33 19.27 21.58
C GLU A 105 32.08 18.40 21.84
N LEU A 106 31.21 18.74 22.79
CA LEU A 106 29.93 18.03 22.99
C LEU A 106 28.96 18.18 21.81
N LYS A 107 28.83 19.37 21.19
CA LYS A 107 28.00 19.53 19.98
C LYS A 107 28.56 18.72 18.80
N GLN A 108 29.88 18.71 18.60
CA GLN A 108 30.51 17.92 17.55
C GLN A 108 30.40 16.42 17.82
N ILE A 109 30.62 15.96 19.05
CA ILE A 109 30.45 14.55 19.44
C ILE A 109 29.00 14.12 19.26
N LYS A 110 28.01 14.95 19.62
CA LYS A 110 26.60 14.61 19.32
C LYS A 110 26.40 14.45 17.80
N GLN A 111 26.89 15.39 17.00
CA GLN A 111 26.76 15.33 15.53
C GLN A 111 27.49 14.13 14.91
N GLU A 112 28.59 13.66 15.51
CA GLU A 112 29.31 12.44 15.12
C GLU A 112 28.58 11.15 15.60
N TRP A 113 27.80 11.20 16.68
CA TRP A 113 26.95 10.08 17.13
C TRP A 113 25.64 9.99 16.36
N ASP A 114 25.00 11.13 16.05
CA ASP A 114 23.83 11.21 15.16
C ASP A 114 24.16 10.68 13.74
N LEU A 115 25.45 10.68 13.35
CA LEU A 115 25.98 10.06 12.12
C LEU A 115 26.38 8.57 12.27
N LEU A 116 26.56 8.07 13.50
CA LEU A 116 26.93 6.67 13.77
C LEU A 116 25.70 5.75 13.92
N ASP A 117 24.58 6.25 14.46
CA ASP A 117 23.30 5.53 14.43
C ASP A 117 22.76 5.36 12.98
N ILE A 118 23.29 6.13 12.02
CA ILE A 118 23.04 5.96 10.57
C ILE A 118 23.91 4.82 9.97
N MET A 119 24.93 4.32 10.69
CA MET A 119 25.97 3.43 10.13
C MET A 119 26.32 2.21 11.00
N SER A 120 25.32 1.53 11.57
CA SER A 120 25.50 0.26 12.31
C SER A 120 24.88 -0.98 11.62
N PRO A 121 25.40 -1.43 10.47
CA PRO A 121 24.99 -2.69 9.84
C PRO A 121 25.64 -3.91 10.53
N GLU A 122 25.19 -4.23 11.74
CA GLU A 122 25.42 -5.54 12.39
C GLU A 122 24.08 -6.22 12.72
N SER A 123 23.18 -6.31 11.72
CA SER A 123 22.36 -7.50 11.61
C SER A 123 23.29 -8.68 11.28
N THR A 124 23.23 -9.76 12.06
CA THR A 124 23.74 -11.03 11.57
C THR A 124 22.89 -11.46 10.38
N LEU A 125 23.53 -12.00 9.35
CA LEU A 125 22.84 -12.60 8.19
C LEU A 125 22.28 -13.98 8.56
N ASP A 126 21.50 -14.02 9.64
CA ASP A 126 20.49 -15.06 9.83
C ASP A 126 19.34 -14.73 8.85
N GLU A 127 18.81 -15.74 8.15
CA GLU A 127 18.00 -15.55 6.94
C GLU A 127 16.86 -14.52 7.09
N PRO A 128 16.66 -13.60 6.12
CA PRO A 128 15.48 -12.75 6.09
C PRO A 128 14.26 -13.63 5.87
N SER A 129 13.47 -13.83 6.91
CA SER A 129 12.34 -14.77 6.93
C SER A 129 11.12 -14.22 6.19
N TYR A 130 11.29 -13.93 4.90
CA TYR A 130 10.25 -13.59 3.92
C TYR A 130 9.17 -14.67 3.75
N SER A 131 9.25 -15.76 4.51
CA SER A 131 8.06 -16.53 4.84
C SER A 131 6.99 -15.61 5.45
N ASN A 132 5.98 -15.28 4.64
CA ASN A 132 4.66 -14.87 5.10
C ASN A 132 4.03 -16.03 5.90
N GLN A 133 4.58 -16.33 7.08
CA GLN A 133 4.07 -17.34 8.01
C GLN A 133 2.75 -16.84 8.59
N ASN A 134 1.69 -17.07 7.82
CA ASN A 134 0.27 -16.90 8.11
C ASN A 134 0.02 -16.16 9.44
N VAL A 135 -0.04 -14.82 9.36
CA VAL A 135 -0.48 -13.99 10.50
C VAL A 135 -1.90 -14.45 10.82
N GLY A 136 -2.02 -15.20 11.92
CA GLY A 136 -2.96 -16.33 11.98
C GLY A 136 -4.45 -15.99 11.88
N ASP A 137 -5.28 -17.03 11.82
CA ASP A 137 -6.73 -17.03 11.52
C ASP A 137 -7.64 -16.08 12.35
N GLY A 138 -7.06 -15.35 13.31
CA GLY A 138 -7.69 -14.61 14.40
C GLY A 138 -7.65 -13.08 14.31
N PHE A 139 -7.45 -12.46 13.15
CA PHE A 139 -7.79 -11.03 12.94
C PHE A 139 -9.31 -10.82 13.08
N ALA A 140 -9.76 -10.78 14.32
CA ALA A 140 -11.13 -10.45 14.71
C ALA A 140 -11.27 -8.93 14.86
N LYS A 141 -12.42 -8.38 14.45
CA LYS A 141 -12.77 -6.97 14.66
C LYS A 141 -12.47 -6.51 16.11
N PRO A 142 -12.06 -5.24 16.32
CA PRO A 142 -11.74 -4.69 17.64
C PRO A 142 -12.93 -4.76 18.61
N VAL A 143 -12.68 -4.51 19.90
CA VAL A 143 -13.70 -4.69 20.96
C VAL A 143 -14.83 -3.68 20.77
N GLY A 144 -15.99 -4.16 20.30
CA GLY A 144 -17.15 -3.32 19.95
C GLY A 144 -17.20 -2.90 18.47
N GLY A 145 -16.20 -3.26 17.67
CA GLY A 145 -16.06 -2.87 16.26
C GLY A 145 -15.42 -1.49 16.07
N TYR A 146 -15.16 -1.14 14.81
CA TYR A 146 -14.47 0.09 14.44
C TYR A 146 -15.21 1.37 14.89
N SER A 147 -16.54 1.36 14.90
CA SER A 147 -17.35 2.45 15.47
C SER A 147 -17.06 2.72 16.95
N ALA A 148 -16.76 1.69 17.75
CA ALA A 148 -16.35 1.87 19.14
C ALA A 148 -14.94 2.48 19.26
N VAL A 149 -14.00 2.07 18.40
CA VAL A 149 -12.65 2.68 18.32
C VAL A 149 -12.75 4.16 17.94
N ARG A 150 -13.61 4.51 16.97
CA ARG A 150 -13.86 5.91 16.58
C ARG A 150 -14.41 6.74 17.74
N GLN A 151 -15.37 6.21 18.49
CA GLN A 151 -15.91 6.89 19.68
C GLN A 151 -14.83 7.06 20.76
N ASP A 152 -13.96 6.06 20.95
CA ASP A 152 -12.85 6.16 21.90
C ASP A 152 -11.84 7.25 21.51
N VAL A 153 -11.57 7.47 20.21
CA VAL A 153 -10.73 8.61 19.77
C VAL A 153 -11.38 9.95 20.14
N ILE A 154 -12.69 10.09 19.97
CA ILE A 154 -13.43 11.31 20.34
C ILE A 154 -13.39 11.51 21.87
N ASP A 155 -13.73 10.48 22.64
CA ASP A 155 -13.92 10.54 24.09
C ASP A 155 -12.60 10.54 24.90
N MET A 156 -11.50 10.04 24.33
CA MET A 156 -10.22 9.88 25.04
C MET A 156 -9.09 10.77 24.50
N VAL A 157 -9.13 11.15 23.21
CA VAL A 157 -8.05 11.94 22.57
C VAL A 157 -8.53 13.33 22.18
N LEU A 158 -9.52 13.45 21.28
CA LEU A 158 -9.93 14.75 20.71
C LEU A 158 -10.47 15.74 21.76
N THR A 159 -11.10 15.22 22.82
CA THR A 159 -11.62 16.02 23.95
C THR A 159 -10.63 16.16 25.11
N SER A 160 -9.38 15.72 24.93
CA SER A 160 -8.30 15.78 25.93
C SER A 160 -7.30 16.90 25.64
N ASN A 161 -6.49 17.27 26.64
CA ASN A 161 -5.32 18.13 26.46
C ASN A 161 -4.20 17.63 27.37
N GLN A 162 -3.13 17.10 26.77
CA GLN A 162 -2.06 16.41 27.47
C GLN A 162 -0.87 17.34 27.74
N ALA A 163 -0.38 17.35 28.98
CA ALA A 163 0.70 18.25 29.41
C ALA A 163 2.07 17.96 28.77
N PHE A 164 2.26 16.78 28.15
CA PHE A 164 3.49 16.46 27.40
C PHE A 164 3.46 17.01 25.96
N TRP A 165 2.28 17.16 25.38
CA TRP A 165 2.09 17.69 24.01
C TRP A 165 0.77 18.45 23.94
N PRO A 166 0.75 19.76 24.29
CA PRO A 166 -0.49 20.53 24.38
C PRO A 166 -1.27 20.57 23.06
N ALA A 167 -2.57 20.33 23.13
CA ALA A 167 -3.48 20.45 21.99
C ALA A 167 -3.51 21.90 21.47
N ASP A 168 -3.64 22.10 20.16
CA ASP A 168 -3.73 23.43 19.58
C ASP A 168 -5.05 24.10 19.95
N ILE A 169 -5.00 25.30 20.52
CA ILE A 169 -6.20 26.02 21.00
C ILE A 169 -6.66 26.96 19.89
N LEU A 170 -7.44 26.42 18.96
CA LEU A 170 -7.83 27.10 17.72
C LEU A 170 -9.30 27.52 17.72
N PRO A 171 -9.70 28.54 16.92
CA PRO A 171 -11.09 28.93 16.78
C PRO A 171 -11.91 27.93 15.93
N PRO A 172 -13.22 27.76 16.21
CA PRO A 172 -13.96 28.37 17.33
C PRO A 172 -13.95 27.54 18.62
N ASP A 173 -13.54 26.27 18.58
CA ASP A 173 -13.92 25.27 19.59
C ASP A 173 -12.91 25.02 20.73
N GLY A 174 -11.66 25.49 20.60
CA GLY A 174 -10.66 25.41 21.66
C GLY A 174 -9.61 24.30 21.45
N PRO A 175 -9.11 23.65 22.53
CA PRO A 175 -8.02 22.67 22.44
C PRO A 175 -8.41 21.46 21.58
N ASN A 176 -7.67 21.20 20.50
CA ASN A 176 -7.99 20.14 19.54
C ASN A 176 -6.72 19.47 18.98
N TYR A 177 -6.77 18.13 18.78
CA TYR A 177 -5.70 17.34 18.15
C TYR A 177 -6.03 16.93 16.70
N SER A 178 -7.18 17.33 16.15
CA SER A 178 -7.71 16.81 14.89
C SER A 178 -6.75 16.99 13.70
N GLY A 179 -6.19 18.19 13.50
CA GLY A 179 -5.22 18.43 12.43
C GLY A 179 -3.94 17.60 12.56
N LEU A 180 -3.51 17.31 13.80
CA LEU A 180 -2.34 16.45 14.06
C LEU A 180 -2.61 14.98 13.70
N LEU A 181 -3.82 14.47 13.99
CA LEU A 181 -4.21 13.11 13.64
C LEU A 181 -4.47 12.95 12.13
N ILE A 182 -5.07 13.96 11.49
CA ILE A 182 -5.20 14.01 10.02
C ILE A 182 -3.82 13.98 9.37
N ARG A 183 -2.86 14.78 9.87
CA ARG A 183 -1.46 14.74 9.42
C ARG A 183 -0.84 13.35 9.66
N LEU A 184 -1.03 12.73 10.83
CA LEU A 184 -0.48 11.40 11.12
C LEU A 184 -0.92 10.35 10.08
N ALA A 185 -2.20 10.33 9.71
CA ALA A 185 -2.70 9.40 8.70
C ALA A 185 -2.33 9.79 7.27
N TRP A 186 -2.34 11.09 6.93
CA TRP A 186 -1.82 11.62 5.66
C TRP A 186 -0.37 11.21 5.44
N HIS A 187 0.47 11.24 6.49
CA HIS A 187 1.86 10.81 6.41
C HIS A 187 1.99 9.28 6.37
N CYS A 188 1.29 8.53 7.22
CA CYS A 188 1.32 7.06 7.21
C CYS A 188 0.92 6.48 5.83
N ALA A 189 -0.16 6.99 5.23
CA ALA A 189 -0.61 6.59 3.90
C ALA A 189 0.11 7.35 2.74
N GLY A 190 1.00 8.28 3.09
CA GLY A 190 1.70 9.19 2.19
C GLY A 190 3.00 8.66 1.62
N THR A 191 3.48 7.51 2.09
CA THR A 191 4.71 6.89 1.60
C THR A 191 4.49 5.98 0.39
N TYR A 192 3.21 5.72 0.03
CA TYR A 192 2.80 4.81 -1.04
C TYR A 192 3.28 5.23 -2.43
N ARG A 193 3.73 4.27 -3.23
CA ARG A 193 4.18 4.47 -4.62
C ARG A 193 3.64 3.42 -5.60
N THR A 194 3.07 3.85 -6.72
CA THR A 194 2.43 2.95 -7.71
C THR A 194 3.41 2.03 -8.44
N SER A 195 4.69 2.37 -8.43
CA SER A 195 5.81 1.57 -8.97
C SER A 195 5.78 0.11 -8.59
N ASP A 196 5.68 -0.13 -7.29
CA ASP A 196 5.95 -1.40 -6.64
C ASP A 196 5.03 -1.65 -5.44
N GLY A 197 4.03 -0.79 -5.23
CA GLY A 197 3.03 -0.90 -4.16
C GLY A 197 3.56 -0.63 -2.76
N ARG A 198 4.85 -0.30 -2.60
CA ARG A 198 5.48 -0.08 -1.28
C ARG A 198 5.13 1.27 -0.67
N GLY A 199 5.32 1.34 0.64
CA GLY A 199 4.82 2.43 1.48
C GLY A 199 3.31 2.28 1.71
N GLY A 200 2.69 3.30 2.27
CA GLY A 200 1.32 3.22 2.75
C GLY A 200 1.23 2.79 4.23
N CYS A 201 0.00 2.73 4.72
CA CYS A 201 -0.33 2.54 6.12
C CYS A 201 -0.76 1.10 6.48
N ASP A 202 -0.91 0.17 5.51
CA ASP A 202 -1.31 -1.23 5.77
C ASP A 202 -0.40 -1.92 6.81
N GLY A 203 0.90 -1.65 6.78
CA GLY A 203 1.84 -2.11 7.81
C GLY A 203 2.21 -1.10 8.90
N ALA A 204 1.73 0.15 8.81
CA ALA A 204 2.11 1.28 9.67
C ALA A 204 3.63 1.41 9.88
N ALA A 205 4.40 1.51 8.79
CA ALA A 205 5.86 1.60 8.80
C ALA A 205 6.41 2.84 9.54
N ILE A 206 5.64 3.93 9.58
CA ILE A 206 5.88 5.17 10.35
C ILE A 206 6.25 4.98 11.84
N ARG A 207 6.00 3.79 12.41
CA ARG A 207 6.44 3.38 13.76
C ARG A 207 7.95 3.13 13.89
N PHE A 208 8.67 2.97 12.79
CA PHE A 208 10.04 2.46 12.77
C PHE A 208 10.99 3.37 11.99
N PRO A 209 12.26 3.50 12.41
CA PRO A 209 13.28 4.16 11.61
C PRO A 209 13.53 3.43 10.28
N PRO A 210 13.88 4.15 9.19
CA PRO A 210 14.08 5.60 9.13
C PRO A 210 12.79 6.43 9.08
N GLU A 211 11.64 5.86 8.72
CA GLU A 211 10.38 6.60 8.50
C GLU A 211 9.92 7.40 9.73
N SER A 212 10.01 6.83 10.93
CA SER A 212 9.71 7.56 12.18
C SER A 212 10.59 8.79 12.42
N ASN A 213 11.77 8.84 11.78
CA ASN A 213 12.81 9.84 12.01
C ASN A 213 12.95 10.83 10.84
N TRP A 214 12.06 10.76 9.83
CA TRP A 214 12.07 11.71 8.72
C TRP A 214 11.69 13.12 9.19
N LYS A 215 12.29 14.15 8.57
CA LYS A 215 12.03 15.56 8.91
C LYS A 215 10.55 15.91 8.81
N ASP A 216 9.89 15.44 7.75
CA ASP A 216 8.46 15.65 7.54
C ASP A 216 7.57 14.87 8.51
N ASN A 217 8.11 13.84 9.21
CA ASN A 217 7.40 13.09 10.23
C ASN A 217 7.68 13.59 11.65
N LYS A 218 8.44 14.69 11.82
CA LYS A 218 8.68 15.34 13.12
C LYS A 218 7.37 15.62 13.86
N SER A 219 7.35 15.31 15.14
CA SER A 219 6.18 15.41 16.02
C SER A 219 4.95 14.60 15.62
N LEU A 220 5.15 13.50 14.88
CA LEU A 220 4.14 12.44 14.74
C LEU A 220 4.31 11.34 15.79
N ASP A 221 5.44 11.32 16.51
CA ASP A 221 5.68 10.45 17.65
C ASP A 221 4.86 10.87 18.89
N GLU A 222 4.64 12.16 19.17
CA GLU A 222 3.64 12.54 20.19
C GLU A 222 2.22 12.23 19.72
N ALA A 223 1.93 12.34 18.41
CA ALA A 223 0.63 11.94 17.84
C ALA A 223 0.35 10.44 18.04
N MET A 224 1.37 9.59 17.87
CA MET A 224 1.29 8.16 18.18
C MET A 224 1.17 7.89 19.68
N GLN A 225 1.84 8.66 20.54
CA GLN A 225 1.70 8.56 22.01
C GLN A 225 0.28 8.85 22.49
N LEU A 226 -0.43 9.82 21.87
CA LEU A 226 -1.85 10.09 22.16
C LEU A 226 -2.76 8.87 21.91
N LEU A 227 -2.41 8.00 20.96
CA LEU A 227 -3.20 6.83 20.57
C LEU A 227 -2.90 5.57 21.41
N ILE A 228 -1.81 5.54 22.19
CA ILE A 228 -1.44 4.39 23.04
C ILE A 228 -2.60 3.91 23.94
N PRO A 229 -3.34 4.75 24.68
CA PRO A 229 -4.42 4.29 25.55
C PRO A 229 -5.56 3.57 24.82
N ILE A 230 -5.75 3.84 23.53
CA ILE A 230 -6.74 3.17 22.68
C ILE A 230 -6.16 1.85 22.16
N LYS A 231 -4.89 1.82 21.75
CA LYS A 231 -4.18 0.58 21.39
C LYS A 231 -4.16 -0.42 22.57
N GLU A 232 -3.89 0.04 23.79
CA GLU A 232 -3.94 -0.78 25.00
C GLU A 232 -5.36 -1.31 25.30
N LYS A 233 -6.39 -0.50 25.07
CA LYS A 233 -7.80 -0.87 25.33
C LYS A 233 -8.31 -1.97 24.38
N HIS A 234 -7.92 -1.93 23.10
CA HIS A 234 -8.38 -2.89 22.09
C HIS A 234 -7.40 -4.04 21.82
N GLY A 235 -6.13 -3.87 22.19
CA GLY A 235 -5.07 -4.88 22.11
C GLY A 235 -4.72 -5.28 20.67
N ASP A 236 -4.43 -6.57 20.48
CA ASP A 236 -3.97 -7.14 19.19
C ASP A 236 -5.09 -7.21 18.13
N LYS A 237 -6.34 -6.89 18.49
CA LYS A 237 -7.51 -6.83 17.58
C LYS A 237 -7.67 -5.49 16.86
N LEU A 238 -6.74 -4.57 17.09
CA LEU A 238 -6.66 -3.27 16.45
C LEU A 238 -5.20 -3.08 16.05
N SER A 239 -4.90 -3.09 14.76
CA SER A 239 -3.58 -2.71 14.26
C SER A 239 -3.34 -1.22 14.47
N TRP A 240 -2.07 -0.83 14.54
CA TRP A 240 -1.69 0.58 14.46
C TRP A 240 -2.11 1.21 13.14
N GLY A 241 -2.03 0.47 12.01
CA GLY A 241 -2.54 0.95 10.73
C GLY A 241 -4.02 1.34 10.80
N ASP A 242 -4.88 0.44 11.29
CA ASP A 242 -6.31 0.73 11.46
C ASP A 242 -6.58 1.87 12.47
N LEU A 243 -5.81 1.94 13.56
CA LEU A 243 -5.94 2.98 14.59
C LEU A 243 -5.54 4.37 14.08
N ILE A 244 -4.45 4.48 13.30
CA ILE A 244 -3.99 5.74 12.70
C ILE A 244 -5.09 6.28 11.77
N VAL A 245 -5.57 5.46 10.83
CA VAL A 245 -6.58 5.88 9.84
C VAL A 245 -7.90 6.24 10.54
N ILE A 246 -8.41 5.40 11.44
CA ILE A 246 -9.70 5.68 12.08
C ILE A 246 -9.66 6.87 13.06
N ALA A 247 -8.48 7.21 13.59
CA ALA A 247 -8.30 8.40 14.41
C ALA A 247 -8.35 9.69 13.57
N ALA A 248 -7.83 9.66 12.34
CA ALA A 248 -7.98 10.75 11.39
C ALA A 248 -9.42 10.86 10.86
N ASP A 249 -10.10 9.74 10.60
CA ASP A 249 -11.54 9.74 10.27
C ASP A 249 -12.37 10.36 11.41
N ALA A 250 -12.07 10.00 12.67
CA ALA A 250 -12.71 10.59 13.84
C ALA A 250 -12.52 12.11 13.90
N ALA A 251 -11.30 12.58 13.63
CA ALA A 251 -10.94 13.99 13.56
C ALA A 251 -11.74 14.72 12.48
N ILE A 252 -11.72 14.25 11.22
CA ILE A 252 -12.46 14.85 10.09
C ILE A 252 -13.96 14.93 10.41
N ILE A 253 -14.57 13.83 10.88
CA ILE A 253 -15.99 13.77 11.24
C ILE A 253 -16.31 14.76 12.37
N SER A 254 -15.44 14.90 13.38
CA SER A 254 -15.68 15.80 14.52
C SER A 254 -15.74 17.28 14.12
N MET A 255 -15.02 17.65 13.05
CA MET A 255 -15.00 19.00 12.48
C MET A 255 -16.05 19.18 11.36
N GLY A 256 -16.89 18.17 11.11
CA GLY A 256 -17.96 18.21 10.09
C GLY A 256 -17.53 17.86 8.67
N GLY A 257 -16.29 17.37 8.47
CA GLY A 257 -15.75 16.99 7.17
C GLY A 257 -16.23 15.60 6.67
N PRO A 258 -16.03 15.30 5.37
CA PRO A 258 -16.51 14.08 4.75
C PRO A 258 -15.57 12.89 4.96
N VAL A 259 -16.07 11.85 5.63
CA VAL A 259 -15.54 10.48 5.55
C VAL A 259 -16.62 9.62 4.92
N ILE A 260 -16.38 9.09 3.72
CA ILE A 260 -17.39 8.33 2.97
C ILE A 260 -17.52 6.86 3.44
N GLY A 261 -16.52 6.35 4.15
CA GLY A 261 -16.51 5.01 4.73
C GLY A 261 -15.10 4.61 5.19
N PHE A 262 -14.99 3.45 5.83
CA PHE A 262 -13.73 2.92 6.39
C PHE A 262 -13.52 1.45 5.99
N CYS A 263 -12.33 1.17 5.45
CA CYS A 263 -11.80 -0.18 5.29
C CYS A 263 -10.77 -0.41 6.41
N GLY A 264 -10.98 -1.45 7.22
CA GLY A 264 -10.01 -1.95 8.21
C GLY A 264 -9.40 -3.28 7.79
N GLY A 265 -8.54 -3.85 8.64
CA GLY A 265 -7.86 -5.13 8.41
C GLY A 265 -6.37 -5.01 8.10
N ARG A 266 -5.79 -3.82 8.26
CA ARG A 266 -4.35 -3.54 8.08
C ARG A 266 -3.51 -4.41 9.01
N ILE A 267 -2.36 -4.90 8.53
CA ILE A 267 -1.53 -5.91 9.21
C ILE A 267 -0.20 -5.26 9.66
N ASP A 268 -0.12 -4.85 10.92
CA ASP A 268 1.10 -4.22 11.49
C ASP A 268 2.38 -4.99 11.16
N PHE A 269 3.36 -4.31 10.53
CA PHE A 269 4.72 -4.85 10.40
C PHE A 269 5.33 -5.12 11.78
N GLN A 270 6.04 -6.24 11.91
CA GLN A 270 6.64 -6.71 13.16
C GLN A 270 7.88 -5.88 13.55
N ASN A 271 8.59 -5.36 12.55
CA ASN A 271 9.87 -4.66 12.67
C ASN A 271 10.00 -3.58 11.57
N GLY A 272 11.16 -2.93 11.51
CA GLY A 272 11.46 -1.84 10.58
C GLY A 272 11.84 -2.24 9.17
N ASP A 273 11.83 -3.53 8.78
CA ASP A 273 12.40 -3.99 7.50
C ASP A 273 11.67 -3.44 6.26
N GLN A 274 10.43 -2.98 6.43
CA GLN A 274 9.63 -2.30 5.40
C GLN A 274 9.61 -0.77 5.56
N SER A 275 10.27 -0.23 6.61
CA SER A 275 10.58 1.19 6.72
C SER A 275 11.77 1.48 5.80
N LEU A 276 11.47 2.02 4.62
CA LEU A 276 12.47 2.40 3.61
C LEU A 276 12.86 3.88 3.77
N PRO A 277 13.97 4.38 3.21
CA PRO A 277 14.30 5.80 3.22
C PRO A 277 13.63 6.62 2.11
N LEU A 278 13.56 7.94 2.27
CA LEU A 278 13.10 8.91 1.25
C LEU A 278 14.13 9.10 0.12
N GLY A 279 14.10 8.20 -0.86
CA GLY A 279 14.33 8.53 -2.27
C GLY A 279 15.77 8.90 -2.71
N PRO A 280 16.39 8.09 -3.60
CA PRO A 280 16.22 6.65 -3.73
C PRO A 280 16.93 5.92 -2.59
N SER A 281 16.37 4.80 -2.10
CA SER A 281 17.13 3.81 -1.34
C SER A 281 18.25 3.19 -2.19
N SER A 282 19.23 2.51 -1.58
CA SER A 282 20.30 1.80 -2.33
C SER A 282 19.73 0.86 -3.39
N ILE A 283 18.72 0.08 -3.02
CA ILE A 283 18.00 -0.85 -3.89
C ILE A 283 17.18 -0.12 -4.98
N GLN A 284 16.55 1.01 -4.68
CA GLN A 284 15.90 1.84 -5.72
C GLN A 284 16.93 2.45 -6.68
N GLN A 285 18.06 2.95 -6.20
CA GLN A 285 19.11 3.59 -7.01
C GLN A 285 19.82 2.59 -7.93
N GLN A 286 19.89 1.33 -7.50
CA GLN A 286 20.40 0.21 -8.28
C GLN A 286 19.45 -0.20 -9.42
N PHE A 287 18.14 -0.10 -9.22
CA PHE A 287 17.11 -0.59 -10.15
C PHE A 287 16.50 0.44 -11.08
N MET A 288 16.28 1.63 -10.54
CA MET A 288 15.68 2.78 -11.19
C MET A 288 16.70 3.92 -11.04
N PRO A 289 17.82 3.85 -11.78
CA PRO A 289 18.92 4.79 -11.63
C PRO A 289 18.47 6.18 -12.03
N CYS A 290 18.26 7.03 -11.03
CA CYS A 290 18.12 8.46 -11.22
C CYS A 290 19.40 9.05 -11.81
N GLY A 291 19.32 10.28 -12.33
CA GLY A 291 20.41 10.93 -13.04
C GLY A 291 21.70 11.04 -12.23
N PRO A 292 22.85 11.25 -12.89
CA PRO A 292 24.19 11.21 -12.29
C PRO A 292 24.51 12.41 -11.38
N GLU A 293 23.51 13.15 -10.93
CA GLU A 293 23.62 14.34 -10.09
C GLU A 293 23.09 14.05 -8.68
N GLN A 294 23.44 14.89 -7.71
CA GLN A 294 22.85 14.81 -6.38
C GLN A 294 21.39 15.29 -6.48
N CYS A 295 20.45 14.45 -6.06
CA CYS A 295 19.04 14.83 -5.97
C CYS A 295 18.87 16.15 -5.21
N PRO A 296 18.12 17.13 -5.74
CA PRO A 296 17.75 18.30 -4.95
C PRO A 296 16.78 17.86 -3.83
N VAL A 297 16.95 18.43 -2.64
CA VAL A 297 16.06 18.13 -1.51
C VAL A 297 14.70 18.79 -1.76
N GLY A 298 13.64 17.97 -1.83
CA GLY A 298 12.28 18.45 -2.05
C GLY A 298 11.83 18.67 -3.50
N GLU A 299 12.67 18.33 -4.49
CA GLU A 299 12.35 18.41 -5.93
C GLU A 299 12.45 17.02 -6.57
N VAL A 300 11.71 16.74 -7.65
CA VAL A 300 11.87 15.48 -8.39
C VAL A 300 13.32 15.35 -8.87
N CYS A 301 14.04 14.40 -8.28
CA CYS A 301 15.39 13.99 -8.67
C CYS A 301 15.51 13.87 -10.21
N PRO A 302 16.36 14.69 -10.89
CA PRO A 302 16.52 14.65 -12.33
C PRO A 302 16.86 13.25 -12.84
N GLY A 303 16.18 12.80 -13.89
CA GLY A 303 16.41 11.48 -14.48
C GLY A 303 15.86 10.28 -13.70
N CYS A 304 15.16 10.44 -12.56
CA CYS A 304 14.33 9.36 -12.03
C CYS A 304 13.11 9.15 -12.95
N GLU A 305 13.24 8.31 -13.98
CA GLU A 305 12.12 7.96 -14.86
C GLU A 305 10.96 7.29 -14.09
N SER A 306 9.77 7.28 -14.71
CA SER A 306 8.61 6.56 -14.17
C SER A 306 8.98 5.07 -14.04
N PRO A 307 8.88 4.49 -12.84
CA PRO A 307 7.75 4.73 -11.95
C PRO A 307 8.05 5.28 -10.53
N LEU A 308 9.30 5.60 -10.19
CA LEU A 308 9.74 5.90 -8.81
C LEU A 308 8.82 6.88 -8.05
N GLY A 309 8.03 6.42 -7.08
CA GLY A 309 7.19 7.34 -6.31
C GLY A 309 7.93 8.15 -5.25
N THR A 310 7.42 9.37 -4.99
CA THR A 310 7.89 10.32 -3.96
C THR A 310 9.41 10.58 -3.97
N ALA A 311 10.00 10.67 -5.17
CA ALA A 311 11.44 10.93 -5.37
C ALA A 311 11.85 12.40 -5.19
N ALA A 312 11.23 13.09 -4.21
CA ALA A 312 11.67 14.38 -3.70
C ALA A 312 12.61 14.10 -2.51
N GLN A 313 13.93 14.04 -2.74
CA GLN A 313 14.85 13.50 -1.74
C GLN A 313 14.70 14.20 -0.38
N GLY A 314 14.54 13.41 0.69
CA GLY A 314 14.46 13.91 2.06
C GLY A 314 13.15 14.61 2.47
N LEU A 315 12.15 14.74 1.58
CA LEU A 315 10.78 15.15 1.90
C LEU A 315 9.75 14.09 1.45
N MET A 316 8.60 14.06 2.11
CA MET A 316 7.49 13.13 1.83
C MET A 316 6.87 13.34 0.44
N TYR A 317 6.68 14.61 0.06
CA TYR A 317 5.97 15.01 -1.15
C TYR A 317 6.79 16.01 -1.97
N VAL A 318 6.80 17.27 -1.54
CA VAL A 318 7.40 18.42 -2.23
C VAL A 318 7.86 19.45 -1.20
N ASN A 319 8.72 20.38 -1.60
CA ASN A 319 9.08 21.50 -0.72
C ASN A 319 7.91 22.48 -0.52
N ALA A 320 7.42 22.61 0.73
CA ALA A 320 6.40 23.57 1.12
C ALA A 320 6.78 25.05 0.82
N GLU A 321 8.08 25.36 0.82
CA GLU A 321 8.61 26.69 0.46
C GLU A 321 8.72 26.90 -1.06
N GLY A 322 8.60 25.84 -1.87
CA GLY A 322 8.56 25.87 -3.35
C GLY A 322 9.76 25.21 -4.05
N THR A 323 9.57 24.95 -5.34
CA THR A 323 10.53 24.36 -6.29
C THR A 323 10.65 25.22 -7.55
N PRO A 324 11.65 26.13 -7.66
CA PRO A 324 12.53 26.61 -6.59
C PRO A 324 11.78 27.38 -5.48
N VAL A 325 12.46 27.67 -4.37
CA VAL A 325 11.86 28.39 -3.22
C VAL A 325 11.24 29.72 -3.64
N GLY A 326 9.94 29.89 -3.33
CA GLY A 326 9.12 31.04 -3.66
C GLY A 326 8.55 31.08 -5.09
N GLU A 327 8.77 30.04 -5.89
CA GLU A 327 8.28 29.90 -7.27
C GLU A 327 7.00 29.04 -7.31
N PHE A 328 6.11 29.25 -8.27
CA PHE A 328 4.81 28.58 -8.37
C PHE A 328 4.70 27.58 -9.54
N GLU A 329 5.27 27.86 -10.72
CA GLU A 329 5.11 27.01 -11.91
C GLU A 329 5.78 25.63 -11.70
N GLY A 330 7.07 25.61 -11.34
CA GLY A 330 7.81 24.39 -10.99
C GLY A 330 7.31 23.71 -9.72
N THR A 331 6.72 24.45 -8.78
CA THR A 331 6.05 23.89 -7.60
C THR A 331 4.79 23.12 -8.01
N ALA A 332 3.99 23.64 -8.95
CA ALA A 332 2.80 22.95 -9.44
C ALA A 332 3.14 21.70 -10.26
N ASP A 333 4.19 21.75 -11.10
CA ASP A 333 4.69 20.58 -11.83
C ASP A 333 5.23 19.49 -10.87
N ASN A 334 5.99 19.88 -9.84
CA ASN A 334 6.50 18.97 -8.81
C ASN A 334 5.33 18.31 -8.02
N ILE A 335 4.32 19.09 -7.62
CA ILE A 335 3.08 18.58 -7.00
C ILE A 335 2.41 17.56 -7.92
N ARG A 336 2.20 17.90 -9.20
CA ARG A 336 1.55 17.05 -10.19
C ARG A 336 2.27 15.72 -10.36
N GLU A 337 3.57 15.77 -10.59
CA GLU A 337 4.37 14.58 -10.85
C GLU A 337 4.43 13.66 -9.62
N VAL A 338 4.65 14.21 -8.43
CA VAL A 338 4.70 13.42 -7.19
C VAL A 338 3.35 12.75 -6.91
N PHE A 339 2.24 13.50 -6.96
CA PHE A 339 0.91 12.94 -6.70
C PHE A 339 0.49 11.92 -7.77
N ALA A 340 0.85 12.14 -9.05
CA ALA A 340 0.62 11.16 -10.12
C ALA A 340 1.36 9.84 -9.87
N ARG A 341 2.62 9.90 -9.41
CA ARG A 341 3.40 8.70 -9.01
C ARG A 341 2.80 7.97 -7.79
N MET A 342 1.89 8.59 -7.05
CA MET A 342 1.11 7.98 -5.96
C MET A 342 -0.31 7.52 -6.38
N GLY A 343 -0.68 7.70 -7.66
CA GLY A 343 -1.99 7.31 -8.20
C GLY A 343 -3.11 8.35 -8.01
N PHE A 344 -2.76 9.62 -7.81
CA PHE A 344 -3.72 10.73 -7.79
C PHE A 344 -3.77 11.42 -9.16
N ASN A 345 -4.96 11.92 -9.52
CA ASN A 345 -5.13 12.86 -10.64
C ASN A 345 -5.26 14.29 -10.12
N ASP A 346 -5.16 15.27 -11.02
CA ASP A 346 -5.18 16.69 -10.65
C ASP A 346 -6.38 17.11 -9.78
N ARG A 347 -7.59 16.61 -10.04
CA ARG A 347 -8.78 16.93 -9.24
C ARG A 347 -8.68 16.40 -7.82
N MET A 348 -8.14 15.18 -7.64
CA MET A 348 -7.87 14.60 -6.33
C MET A 348 -6.72 15.32 -5.60
N THR A 349 -5.68 15.74 -6.33
CA THR A 349 -4.53 16.48 -5.79
C THR A 349 -4.98 17.81 -5.17
N VAL A 350 -5.72 18.64 -5.94
CA VAL A 350 -6.27 19.90 -5.41
C VAL A 350 -7.22 19.64 -4.23
N ALA A 351 -8.08 18.62 -4.33
CA ALA A 351 -9.03 18.28 -3.26
C ALA A 351 -8.33 17.86 -1.95
N ALA A 352 -7.28 17.05 -2.03
CA ALA A 352 -6.57 16.56 -0.85
C ALA A 352 -5.69 17.63 -0.20
N ILE A 353 -5.01 18.47 -0.98
CA ILE A 353 -4.20 19.57 -0.43
C ILE A 353 -5.11 20.58 0.27
N GLY A 354 -6.06 21.18 -0.44
CA GLY A 354 -6.93 22.21 0.16
C GLY A 354 -7.99 21.67 1.12
N GLY A 355 -8.36 20.40 1.03
CA GLY A 355 -9.22 19.72 2.01
C GLY A 355 -8.47 19.33 3.29
N GLY A 356 -7.19 18.98 3.19
CA GLY A 356 -6.32 18.79 4.35
C GLY A 356 -6.00 20.11 5.05
N HIS A 357 -5.56 21.11 4.28
CA HIS A 357 -5.20 22.45 4.76
C HIS A 357 -6.42 23.34 5.11
N ALA A 358 -7.65 22.85 4.96
CA ALA A 358 -8.80 23.45 5.62
C ALA A 358 -8.71 23.37 7.16
N PHE A 359 -7.93 22.41 7.70
CA PHE A 359 -7.85 22.10 9.11
C PHE A 359 -6.47 22.37 9.72
N GLY A 360 -6.44 22.78 10.99
CA GLY A 360 -5.23 22.90 11.79
C GLY A 360 -4.29 24.04 11.38
N LYS A 361 -2.98 23.82 11.55
CA LYS A 361 -1.90 24.79 11.30
C LYS A 361 -0.53 24.09 11.16
N CYS A 362 0.46 24.81 10.61
CA CYS A 362 1.88 24.48 10.75
C CYS A 362 2.49 25.09 12.03
N HIS A 363 3.61 24.55 12.51
CA HIS A 363 4.29 25.00 13.73
C HIS A 363 5.77 25.36 13.49
N GLY A 364 6.11 26.62 13.74
CA GLY A 364 7.47 27.17 13.65
C GLY A 364 7.66 28.50 14.38
N PRO A 365 7.40 28.59 15.71
CA PRO A 365 7.34 29.86 16.44
C PRO A 365 8.70 30.48 16.83
N CYS A 366 9.81 29.79 16.57
CA CYS A 366 11.20 30.24 16.69
C CYS A 366 12.08 29.49 15.68
N ILE A 367 13.34 29.90 15.50
CA ILE A 367 14.29 29.24 14.59
C ILE A 367 14.79 27.89 15.14
N GLU A 368 15.23 26.98 14.27
CA GLU A 368 15.63 25.62 14.69
C GLU A 368 16.82 25.57 15.67
N ASP A 369 17.72 26.57 15.66
CA ASP A 369 18.82 26.70 16.63
C ASP A 369 18.36 27.08 18.07
N GLU A 370 17.09 27.47 18.24
CA GLU A 370 16.48 27.89 19.51
C GLU A 370 15.56 26.82 20.14
N ILE A 371 15.47 25.62 19.58
CA ILE A 371 14.61 24.54 20.14
C ILE A 371 15.34 23.75 21.24
N ILE A 372 14.57 23.31 22.23
CA ILE A 372 14.92 22.20 23.13
C ILE A 372 13.87 21.12 22.94
N GLU A 373 14.32 19.89 22.64
CA GLU A 373 13.44 18.77 22.27
C GLU A 373 12.54 19.14 21.06
N THR A 374 11.24 19.35 21.27
CA THR A 374 10.27 19.81 20.25
C THR A 374 9.68 21.19 20.56
N PHE A 375 10.27 21.95 21.49
CA PHE A 375 9.73 23.22 21.98
C PHE A 375 10.70 24.41 21.88
N CYS A 376 10.16 25.54 21.41
CA CYS A 376 10.73 26.89 21.49
C CYS A 376 10.62 27.47 22.90
N PRO A 377 11.38 28.53 23.24
CA PRO A 377 11.19 29.26 24.49
C PRO A 377 9.82 29.95 24.52
N ASP A 378 9.21 30.01 25.71
CA ASP A 378 7.98 30.77 25.93
C ASP A 378 8.16 32.26 25.59
N LYS A 379 7.16 32.83 24.92
CA LYS A 379 7.26 34.13 24.23
C LYS A 379 7.25 35.32 25.19
N ASP A 380 6.64 35.19 26.37
CA ASP A 380 6.56 36.24 27.39
C ASP A 380 7.66 36.12 28.46
N THR A 381 8.11 34.90 28.77
CA THR A 381 9.08 34.62 29.86
C THR A 381 10.49 34.24 29.40
N ASN A 382 10.67 33.89 28.12
CA ASN A 382 11.91 33.37 27.54
C ASN A 382 12.43 32.14 28.32
N SER A 383 11.55 31.16 28.55
CA SER A 383 11.85 29.96 29.35
C SER A 383 11.38 28.66 28.71
N TYR A 384 11.98 27.54 29.14
CA TYR A 384 11.64 26.17 28.71
C TYR A 384 11.14 25.33 29.91
N GLU A 385 10.53 25.97 30.90
CA GLU A 385 10.07 25.30 32.12
C GLU A 385 8.66 24.71 31.91
N PRO A 386 8.44 23.40 32.14
CA PRO A 386 7.13 22.79 31.93
C PRO A 386 6.10 23.20 33.01
N PRO A 387 4.79 23.16 32.71
CA PRO A 387 4.19 22.66 31.48
C PRO A 387 4.35 23.62 30.30
N TYR A 388 4.74 23.07 29.15
CA TYR A 388 4.84 23.81 27.90
C TYR A 388 3.46 24.31 27.43
N THR A 389 3.46 25.36 26.60
CA THR A 389 2.26 25.88 25.94
C THR A 389 2.15 25.38 24.50
N TRP A 390 0.97 25.48 23.87
CA TRP A 390 0.79 25.03 22.48
C TRP A 390 1.49 25.99 21.49
N GLU A 391 1.64 27.25 21.89
CA GLU A 391 2.35 28.32 21.16
C GLU A 391 3.87 28.11 21.07
N GLN A 392 4.44 27.17 21.83
CA GLN A 392 5.88 26.83 21.85
C GLN A 392 6.27 25.68 20.91
N LYS A 393 5.33 24.85 20.44
CA LYS A 393 5.64 23.64 19.65
C LYS A 393 6.37 24.02 18.35
N TYR A 394 7.43 23.28 17.99
CA TYR A 394 8.15 23.44 16.71
C TYR A 394 8.11 22.12 15.93
N THR A 395 7.58 22.18 14.70
CA THR A 395 7.50 21.02 13.79
C THR A 395 8.31 21.28 12.52
N SER A 396 7.77 22.10 11.60
CA SER A 396 8.38 22.36 10.29
C SER A 396 9.24 23.62 10.25
N GLY A 397 9.02 24.58 11.16
CA GLY A 397 9.60 25.92 11.07
C GLY A 397 8.76 26.90 10.23
N LEU A 398 7.59 26.47 9.77
CA LEU A 398 6.56 27.30 9.14
C LEU A 398 5.45 27.56 10.16
N GLU A 399 5.04 28.81 10.36
CA GLU A 399 3.99 29.19 11.32
C GLU A 399 2.79 29.73 10.53
N VAL A 400 1.96 28.79 10.02
CA VAL A 400 0.92 29.06 9.02
C VAL A 400 -0.44 28.55 9.53
N THR A 401 -1.49 29.37 9.44
CA THR A 401 -2.88 28.95 9.65
C THR A 401 -3.71 29.41 8.45
N TRP A 402 -4.36 28.48 7.75
CA TRP A 402 -4.93 28.74 6.42
C TRP A 402 -6.33 29.36 6.43
N THR A 403 -7.10 29.11 7.49
CA THR A 403 -8.52 29.48 7.63
C THR A 403 -8.78 30.18 8.96
N THR A 404 -9.89 30.91 9.07
CA THR A 404 -10.32 31.54 10.33
C THR A 404 -11.02 30.57 11.29
N THR A 405 -11.54 29.46 10.77
CA THR A 405 -12.13 28.35 11.55
C THR A 405 -11.46 27.00 11.28
N PRO A 406 -10.17 26.83 11.61
CA PRO A 406 -9.38 25.62 11.32
C PRO A 406 -9.79 24.36 12.13
N THR A 407 -10.88 24.41 12.90
CA THR A 407 -11.56 23.23 13.48
C THR A 407 -12.95 22.98 12.87
N SER A 408 -13.23 23.49 11.67
CA SER A 408 -14.51 23.33 10.96
C SER A 408 -14.32 23.06 9.47
N TRP A 409 -15.19 22.23 8.87
CA TRP A 409 -15.19 21.96 7.43
C TRP A 409 -16.01 22.97 6.64
N ASP A 410 -15.34 23.68 5.73
CA ASP A 410 -15.94 24.53 4.71
C ASP A 410 -15.02 24.58 3.48
N ASN A 411 -15.06 25.67 2.71
CA ASN A 411 -14.15 25.93 1.59
C ASN A 411 -13.38 27.27 1.75
N GLU A 412 -13.20 27.77 2.97
CA GLU A 412 -12.51 29.04 3.25
C GLU A 412 -11.10 29.05 2.66
N PHE A 413 -10.36 27.93 2.74
CA PHE A 413 -9.05 27.74 2.08
C PHE A 413 -9.07 28.19 0.60
N PHE A 414 -10.04 27.71 -0.17
CA PHE A 414 -10.15 27.99 -1.60
C PHE A 414 -10.63 29.41 -1.91
N ASN A 415 -11.44 30.00 -1.03
CA ASN A 415 -11.79 31.42 -1.14
C ASN A 415 -10.55 32.29 -0.85
N ASN A 416 -9.82 32.00 0.23
CA ASN A 416 -8.65 32.76 0.66
C ASN A 416 -7.54 32.83 -0.41
N ILE A 417 -7.18 31.71 -1.03
CA ILE A 417 -6.16 31.70 -2.11
C ILE A 417 -6.59 32.41 -3.41
N LEU A 418 -7.87 32.80 -3.54
CA LEU A 418 -8.42 33.49 -4.72
C LEU A 418 -8.80 34.95 -4.46
N ASP A 419 -9.23 35.30 -3.25
CA ASP A 419 -9.77 36.62 -2.89
C ASP A 419 -8.69 37.63 -2.42
N PHE A 420 -7.52 37.16 -1.97
CA PHE A 420 -6.44 38.00 -1.44
C PHE A 420 -5.24 38.13 -2.40
N THR A 421 -4.47 39.22 -2.25
CA THR A 421 -3.16 39.39 -2.88
C THR A 421 -2.08 38.96 -1.89
N TRP A 422 -1.12 38.14 -2.31
CA TRP A 422 -0.17 37.49 -1.38
C TRP A 422 1.24 38.07 -1.46
N ALA A 423 1.75 38.56 -0.33
CA ALA A 423 3.15 38.93 -0.15
C ALA A 423 3.94 37.79 0.49
N ASN A 424 5.20 37.62 0.09
CA ASN A 424 6.11 36.70 0.77
C ASN A 424 6.73 37.35 2.02
N ILE A 425 6.88 36.54 3.06
CA ILE A 425 7.49 36.90 4.34
C ILE A 425 8.43 35.79 4.80
N THR A 426 9.37 36.14 5.67
CA THR A 426 10.08 35.16 6.50
C THR A 426 9.29 34.98 7.80
N GLY A 427 8.77 33.77 8.02
CA GLY A 427 8.08 33.41 9.26
C GLY A 427 9.02 33.38 10.48
N PRO A 428 8.47 33.30 11.71
CA PRO A 428 9.27 33.29 12.93
C PRO A 428 10.29 32.14 13.01
N GLY A 429 10.06 31.03 12.32
CA GLY A 429 11.01 29.92 12.16
C GLY A 429 12.09 30.11 11.09
N GLY A 430 12.16 31.28 10.45
CA GLY A 430 13.19 31.61 9.46
C GLY A 430 12.90 31.14 8.02
N ARG A 431 11.74 30.54 7.77
CA ARG A 431 11.31 29.99 6.47
C ARG A 431 10.40 30.92 5.67
N LEU A 432 10.32 30.70 4.36
CA LEU A 432 9.43 31.44 3.46
C LEU A 432 7.98 30.96 3.59
N GLN A 433 7.07 31.90 3.83
CA GLN A 433 5.63 31.70 3.81
C GLN A 433 4.94 32.97 3.30
N TRP A 434 3.62 32.96 3.12
CA TRP A 434 2.88 34.05 2.49
C TRP A 434 1.78 34.61 3.41
N GLU A 435 1.58 35.93 3.39
CA GLU A 435 0.50 36.63 4.08
C GLU A 435 -0.26 37.57 3.11
N PRO A 436 -1.54 37.94 3.38
CA PRO A 436 -2.27 38.90 2.57
C PRO A 436 -1.65 40.31 2.60
N GLU A 437 -1.56 40.99 1.46
CA GLU A 437 -1.17 42.41 1.37
C GLU A 437 -2.22 43.34 2.01
N GLU A 438 -3.48 42.90 2.06
CA GLU A 438 -4.59 43.70 2.55
C GLU A 438 -4.59 43.80 4.09
N VAL A 439 -4.23 44.97 4.63
CA VAL A 439 -4.19 45.29 6.08
C VAL A 439 -5.51 45.05 6.85
N THR A 440 -6.60 44.73 6.16
CA THR A 440 -7.92 44.38 6.74
C THR A 440 -8.30 42.89 6.56
N ALA A 441 -7.40 42.06 6.04
CA ALA A 441 -7.56 40.62 5.95
C ALA A 441 -7.60 39.98 7.36
N PRO A 442 -8.14 38.75 7.49
CA PRO A 442 -7.95 37.95 8.70
C PRO A 442 -6.47 37.57 8.87
N ASN A 443 -6.08 37.16 10.08
CA ASN A 443 -4.76 36.61 10.34
C ASN A 443 -4.68 35.16 9.81
N ILE A 444 -4.44 35.04 8.52
CA ILE A 444 -4.22 33.78 7.78
C ILE A 444 -2.89 33.84 7.03
N GLN A 445 -2.34 32.68 6.71
CA GLN A 445 -1.12 32.53 5.91
C GLN A 445 -1.28 31.36 4.94
N MET A 446 -0.39 31.30 3.94
CA MET A 446 -0.34 30.21 2.93
C MET A 446 1.10 29.74 2.71
N LEU A 447 1.25 28.50 2.25
CA LEU A 447 2.50 27.93 1.74
C LEU A 447 2.66 28.23 0.25
N THR A 448 3.88 28.14 -0.28
CA THR A 448 4.11 28.27 -1.73
C THR A 448 3.37 27.17 -2.51
N THR A 449 3.24 25.98 -1.92
CA THR A 449 2.47 24.85 -2.46
C THR A 449 0.96 25.12 -2.53
N ASP A 450 0.41 25.92 -1.61
CA ASP A 450 -1.02 26.26 -1.61
C ASP A 450 -1.32 27.27 -2.72
N LEU A 451 -0.46 28.28 -2.86
CA LEU A 451 -0.58 29.30 -3.90
C LEU A 451 -0.26 28.74 -5.31
N ALA A 452 0.59 27.72 -5.42
CA ALA A 452 0.84 27.02 -6.69
C ALA A 452 -0.45 26.48 -7.33
N LEU A 453 -1.47 26.11 -6.52
CA LEU A 453 -2.79 25.66 -6.99
C LEU A 453 -3.60 26.74 -7.73
N VAL A 454 -3.18 28.01 -7.67
CA VAL A 454 -3.84 29.16 -8.31
C VAL A 454 -2.91 29.88 -9.28
N TYR A 455 -1.61 30.00 -8.95
CA TYR A 455 -0.64 30.80 -9.71
C TYR A 455 0.36 29.98 -10.52
N GLY A 456 0.55 28.69 -10.22
CA GLY A 456 1.48 27.81 -10.91
C GLY A 456 0.89 27.08 -12.12
N ASP A 457 -0.38 26.66 -12.03
CA ASP A 457 -1.02 25.83 -13.06
C ASP A 457 -2.46 26.24 -13.38
N ALA A 458 -2.86 26.11 -14.65
CA ALA A 458 -4.17 26.52 -15.15
C ALA A 458 -5.31 25.52 -14.85
N GLU A 459 -5.04 24.22 -14.81
CA GLU A 459 -6.03 23.19 -14.48
C GLU A 459 -6.32 23.22 -12.98
N TYR A 460 -5.28 23.28 -12.13
CA TYR A 460 -5.40 23.49 -10.69
C TYR A 460 -6.18 24.77 -10.36
N ARG A 461 -5.92 25.86 -11.09
CA ARG A 461 -6.66 27.11 -10.91
C ARG A 461 -8.15 26.95 -11.23
N MET A 462 -8.52 26.21 -12.28
CA MET A 462 -9.93 25.96 -12.61
C MET A 462 -10.61 25.09 -11.55
N ILE A 463 -9.94 24.06 -11.05
CA ILE A 463 -10.46 23.18 -9.98
C ILE A 463 -10.63 23.97 -8.67
N SER A 464 -9.65 24.78 -8.27
CA SER A 464 -9.71 25.64 -7.09
C SER A 464 -10.87 26.66 -7.17
N GLN A 465 -11.12 27.24 -8.36
CA GLN A 465 -12.26 28.14 -8.59
C GLN A 465 -13.62 27.43 -8.49
N GLU A 466 -13.71 26.17 -8.89
CA GLU A 466 -14.90 25.36 -8.65
C GLU A 466 -15.10 25.11 -7.15
N TYR A 467 -14.06 24.69 -6.42
CA TYR A 467 -14.17 24.38 -5.00
C TYR A 467 -14.49 25.60 -4.13
N ALA A 468 -13.95 26.79 -4.43
CA ALA A 468 -14.31 28.04 -3.76
C ALA A 468 -15.80 28.39 -3.93
N THR A 469 -16.38 28.09 -5.10
CA THR A 469 -17.79 28.40 -5.40
C THR A 469 -18.76 27.25 -5.12
N ASN A 470 -18.27 26.04 -4.86
CA ASN A 470 -19.08 24.84 -4.70
C ASN A 470 -18.49 23.85 -3.67
N LEU A 471 -18.76 24.09 -2.39
CA LEU A 471 -18.41 23.19 -1.28
C LEU A 471 -18.90 21.74 -1.49
N ASN A 472 -19.99 21.50 -2.22
CA ASN A 472 -20.46 20.13 -2.47
C ASN A 472 -19.52 19.34 -3.41
N SER A 473 -18.88 20.00 -4.40
CA SER A 473 -17.84 19.37 -5.23
C SER A 473 -16.63 19.01 -4.36
N LEU A 474 -16.10 19.99 -3.62
CA LEU A 474 -14.98 19.76 -2.71
C LEU A 474 -15.26 18.63 -1.71
N THR A 475 -16.47 18.59 -1.14
CA THR A 475 -16.88 17.55 -0.17
C THR A 475 -16.94 16.15 -0.80
N ALA A 476 -17.37 16.04 -2.07
CA ALA A 476 -17.38 14.76 -2.78
C ALA A 476 -15.99 14.31 -3.21
N ASP A 477 -15.20 15.22 -3.79
CA ASP A 477 -13.87 14.93 -4.32
C ASP A 477 -12.85 14.71 -3.20
N PHE A 478 -12.88 15.50 -2.11
CA PHE A 478 -12.04 15.26 -0.92
C PHE A 478 -12.41 13.96 -0.21
N GLY A 479 -13.71 13.67 -0.01
CA GLY A 479 -14.13 12.41 0.61
C GLY A 479 -13.71 11.17 -0.18
N THR A 480 -13.73 11.26 -1.52
CA THR A 480 -13.25 10.19 -2.42
C THR A 480 -11.73 10.08 -2.42
N ALA A 481 -11.01 11.21 -2.50
CA ALA A 481 -9.56 11.25 -2.48
C ALA A 481 -9.00 10.77 -1.14
N TRP A 482 -9.61 11.15 -0.01
CA TRP A 482 -9.26 10.68 1.33
C TRP A 482 -9.45 9.16 1.47
N TYR A 483 -10.60 8.63 1.06
CA TYR A 483 -10.84 7.19 1.09
C TYR A 483 -9.83 6.43 0.23
N GLN A 484 -9.54 6.89 -0.99
CA GLN A 484 -8.53 6.27 -1.87
C GLN A 484 -7.12 6.35 -1.27
N LEU A 485 -6.72 7.51 -0.72
CA LEU A 485 -5.47 7.71 0.00
C LEU A 485 -5.27 6.65 1.09
N MET A 486 -6.31 6.39 1.89
CA MET A 486 -6.28 5.51 3.05
C MET A 486 -6.46 4.02 2.72
N THR A 487 -6.74 3.65 1.47
CA THR A 487 -7.10 2.26 1.09
C THR A 487 -6.42 1.70 -0.15
N ARG A 488 -5.70 2.53 -0.94
CA ARG A 488 -4.97 2.09 -2.15
C ARG A 488 -3.95 0.96 -1.93
N ASP A 489 -3.34 0.94 -0.76
CA ASP A 489 -2.39 -0.07 -0.26
C ASP A 489 -3.10 -1.29 0.37
N THR A 490 -4.35 -1.13 0.81
CA THR A 490 -5.18 -2.24 1.30
C THR A 490 -5.69 -3.16 0.17
N GLY A 491 -5.50 -2.76 -1.09
CA GLY A 491 -5.76 -3.56 -2.29
C GLY A 491 -7.25 -3.82 -2.58
N ASN A 492 -7.56 -4.99 -3.14
CA ASN A 492 -8.93 -5.36 -3.45
C ASN A 492 -9.80 -5.35 -2.18
N ARG A 493 -10.93 -4.64 -2.26
CA ARG A 493 -11.95 -4.45 -1.23
C ARG A 493 -12.37 -5.72 -0.47
N GLN A 494 -12.18 -6.91 -1.03
CA GLN A 494 -12.37 -8.19 -0.34
C GLN A 494 -11.44 -8.41 0.87
N ARG A 495 -10.31 -7.69 0.96
CA ARG A 495 -9.47 -7.63 2.16
C ARG A 495 -10.11 -6.85 3.31
N CYS A 496 -11.03 -5.92 3.03
CA CYS A 496 -11.55 -4.98 4.03
C CYS A 496 -12.38 -5.65 5.12
N LEU A 497 -12.00 -5.42 6.37
CA LEU A 497 -12.81 -5.67 7.56
C LEU A 497 -13.60 -4.42 7.95
N GLY A 498 -14.89 -4.59 8.21
CA GLY A 498 -15.77 -3.51 8.64
C GLY A 498 -17.13 -3.59 7.97
N ASP A 499 -18.09 -2.84 8.50
CA ASP A 499 -19.46 -2.76 7.98
C ASP A 499 -19.80 -1.34 7.47
N GLU A 500 -18.80 -0.45 7.51
CA GLU A 500 -18.88 1.00 7.18
C GLU A 500 -18.24 1.29 5.82
N LEU A 501 -18.34 0.32 4.90
CA LEU A 501 -17.77 0.37 3.57
C LEU A 501 -18.67 1.20 2.62
N PRO A 502 -18.12 2.13 1.80
CA PRO A 502 -18.90 3.09 0.99
C PRO A 502 -19.67 2.41 -0.17
N PRO A 503 -20.38 3.12 -1.06
CA PRO A 503 -20.61 2.61 -2.42
C PRO A 503 -19.28 2.22 -3.10
N ILE A 504 -19.30 1.31 -4.08
CA ILE A 504 -18.10 0.92 -4.83
C ILE A 504 -17.58 2.15 -5.61
N GLN A 505 -16.29 2.43 -5.48
CA GLN A 505 -15.60 3.54 -6.11
C GLN A 505 -15.08 3.15 -7.52
N PRO A 506 -14.92 4.12 -8.45
CA PRO A 506 -14.46 3.83 -9.81
C PRO A 506 -13.08 3.16 -9.89
N TRP A 507 -12.16 3.50 -8.96
CA TRP A 507 -10.82 2.91 -8.90
C TRP A 507 -10.83 1.47 -8.34
N GLU A 508 -11.77 1.11 -7.47
CA GLU A 508 -11.92 -0.28 -7.01
C GLU A 508 -12.32 -1.19 -8.17
N LEU A 509 -13.18 -0.71 -9.09
CA LEU A 509 -13.53 -1.44 -10.32
C LEU A 509 -12.35 -1.61 -11.27
N ALA A 510 -11.34 -0.73 -11.20
CA ALA A 510 -10.09 -0.91 -11.92
C ALA A 510 -9.26 -2.07 -11.34
N MET A 511 -9.35 -2.36 -10.03
CA MET A 511 -8.64 -3.50 -9.39
C MET A 511 -9.18 -4.90 -9.79
N GLY A 512 -10.18 -4.98 -10.67
CA GLY A 512 -10.74 -6.22 -11.18
C GLY A 512 -12.01 -6.69 -10.45
N PRO A 513 -12.30 -8.00 -10.43
CA PRO A 513 -13.51 -8.52 -9.79
C PRO A 513 -13.52 -8.29 -8.27
N LEU A 514 -14.56 -7.58 -7.80
CA LEU A 514 -14.80 -7.31 -6.37
C LEU A 514 -15.77 -8.30 -5.71
N GLY A 515 -16.45 -9.12 -6.51
CA GLY A 515 -17.43 -10.12 -6.05
C GLY A 515 -16.77 -11.42 -5.59
N PRO A 516 -17.32 -12.11 -4.56
CA PRO A 516 -16.79 -13.38 -4.09
C PRO A 516 -16.83 -14.44 -5.19
N LEU A 517 -16.04 -15.52 -5.04
CA LEU A 517 -15.97 -16.61 -6.02
C LEU A 517 -17.38 -17.12 -6.41
N THR A 518 -17.62 -17.25 -7.70
CA THR A 518 -18.92 -17.61 -8.29
C THR A 518 -19.43 -18.95 -7.72
N THR A 519 -20.71 -18.98 -7.32
CA THR A 519 -21.38 -20.19 -6.83
C THR A 519 -22.77 -20.34 -7.46
N PRO A 520 -23.20 -21.57 -7.84
CA PRO A 520 -22.40 -22.80 -7.89
C PRO A 520 -21.25 -22.70 -8.90
N LYS A 521 -20.17 -23.44 -8.66
CA LYS A 521 -19.03 -23.52 -9.58
C LYS A 521 -19.36 -24.45 -10.76
N PRO A 522 -18.81 -24.22 -11.97
CA PRO A 522 -18.81 -25.21 -13.06
C PRO A 522 -18.24 -26.58 -12.65
N ASP A 523 -18.55 -27.61 -13.44
CA ASP A 523 -17.86 -28.91 -13.33
C ASP A 523 -16.55 -28.85 -14.14
N TYR A 524 -15.42 -28.88 -13.44
CA TYR A 524 -14.09 -28.78 -14.05
C TYR A 524 -13.52 -30.12 -14.52
N ILE A 525 -14.15 -31.27 -14.20
CA ILE A 525 -13.70 -32.61 -14.66
C ILE A 525 -13.67 -32.71 -16.20
N PRO A 526 -14.74 -32.39 -16.95
CA PRO A 526 -14.71 -32.45 -18.40
C PRO A 526 -13.80 -31.37 -19.01
N VAL A 527 -13.72 -30.18 -18.41
CA VAL A 527 -12.83 -29.08 -18.83
C VAL A 527 -11.36 -29.52 -18.77
N ARG A 528 -10.95 -30.09 -17.64
CA ARG A 528 -9.59 -30.64 -17.44
C ARG A 528 -9.28 -31.76 -18.43
N SER A 529 -10.27 -32.60 -18.71
CA SER A 529 -10.15 -33.69 -19.69
C SER A 529 -9.96 -33.17 -21.12
N ALA A 530 -10.63 -32.08 -21.51
CA ALA A 530 -10.44 -31.42 -22.80
C ALA A 530 -9.07 -30.74 -22.91
N ILE A 531 -8.58 -30.12 -21.83
CA ILE A 531 -7.23 -29.55 -21.73
C ILE A 531 -6.16 -30.64 -21.88
N GLN A 532 -6.27 -31.75 -21.13
CA GLN A 532 -5.32 -32.87 -21.22
C GLN A 532 -5.29 -33.46 -22.63
N LYS A 533 -6.46 -33.67 -23.25
CA LYS A 533 -6.54 -34.11 -24.64
C LYS A 533 -5.85 -33.14 -25.62
N SER A 534 -5.97 -31.84 -25.41
CA SER A 534 -5.27 -30.80 -26.20
C SER A 534 -3.74 -30.87 -26.02
N ILE A 535 -3.26 -31.28 -24.85
CA ILE A 535 -1.84 -31.59 -24.59
C ILE A 535 -1.43 -32.89 -25.29
N ASP A 536 -2.21 -33.96 -25.18
CA ASP A 536 -1.93 -35.27 -25.78
C ASP A 536 -1.85 -35.21 -27.31
N GLU A 537 -2.75 -34.43 -27.95
CA GLU A 537 -2.75 -34.20 -29.39
C GLU A 537 -1.60 -33.28 -29.85
N LYS A 538 -1.11 -32.38 -28.97
CA LYS A 538 -0.06 -31.40 -29.28
C LYS A 538 0.76 -31.03 -28.03
N PRO A 539 1.83 -31.79 -27.68
CA PRO A 539 2.58 -31.60 -26.43
C PRO A 539 3.19 -30.21 -26.21
N SER A 540 3.44 -29.42 -27.27
CA SER A 540 3.86 -28.02 -27.15
C SER A 540 2.85 -27.13 -26.39
N ASN A 541 1.60 -27.58 -26.26
CA ASN A 541 0.57 -26.87 -25.50
C ASN A 541 0.88 -26.85 -24.00
N ILE A 542 1.74 -27.76 -23.48
CA ILE A 542 2.27 -27.69 -22.11
C ILE A 542 2.97 -26.34 -21.88
N ALA A 543 3.92 -25.97 -22.75
CA ALA A 543 4.60 -24.70 -22.65
C ALA A 543 3.62 -23.52 -22.80
N ALA A 544 2.76 -23.54 -23.83
CA ALA A 544 1.81 -22.46 -24.10
C ALA A 544 0.86 -22.17 -22.91
N PHE A 545 0.28 -23.21 -22.30
CA PHE A 545 -0.66 -23.04 -21.20
C PHE A 545 0.03 -22.66 -19.89
N ALA A 546 1.22 -23.21 -19.60
CA ALA A 546 2.01 -22.80 -18.45
C ALA A 546 2.45 -21.33 -18.57
N THR A 547 2.96 -20.90 -19.74
CA THR A 547 3.33 -19.50 -19.99
C THR A 547 2.15 -18.56 -19.82
N LEU A 548 0.99 -18.86 -20.42
CA LEU A 548 -0.20 -18.00 -20.32
C LEU A 548 -0.72 -17.86 -18.89
N ALA A 549 -0.69 -18.94 -18.10
CA ALA A 549 -1.07 -18.89 -16.70
C ALA A 549 -0.08 -18.06 -15.86
N SER A 550 1.24 -18.26 -16.04
CA SER A 550 2.28 -17.43 -15.42
C SER A 550 2.10 -15.96 -15.78
N GLN A 551 2.06 -15.61 -17.07
CA GLN A 551 1.84 -14.24 -17.55
C GLN A 551 0.57 -13.58 -16.95
N CYS A 552 -0.47 -14.37 -16.67
CA CYS A 552 -1.70 -13.88 -16.02
C CYS A 552 -1.52 -13.63 -14.51
N ALA A 553 -0.85 -14.55 -13.80
CA ALA A 553 -0.74 -14.55 -12.35
C ALA A 553 0.43 -13.73 -11.78
N THR A 554 1.58 -13.69 -12.48
CA THR A 554 2.82 -13.03 -11.99
C THR A 554 2.73 -11.50 -11.95
N THR A 555 1.63 -10.92 -12.43
CA THR A 555 1.27 -9.52 -12.20
C THR A 555 0.91 -9.22 -10.74
N PHE A 556 0.65 -10.24 -9.91
CA PHE A 556 0.35 -10.07 -8.49
C PHE A 556 1.55 -9.52 -7.71
N ARG A 557 1.30 -8.53 -6.85
CA ARG A 557 2.27 -8.07 -5.85
C ARG A 557 1.66 -8.00 -4.45
N SER A 558 2.34 -8.56 -3.46
CA SER A 558 1.90 -8.63 -2.06
C SER A 558 2.11 -7.32 -1.28
N THR A 559 2.61 -6.28 -1.94
CA THR A 559 2.90 -4.96 -1.36
C THR A 559 1.66 -4.08 -1.25
N ASP A 560 0.79 -4.11 -2.26
CA ASP A 560 -0.53 -3.45 -2.28
C ASP A 560 -1.67 -4.37 -2.76
N TYR A 561 -1.38 -5.67 -2.91
CA TYR A 561 -2.34 -6.72 -3.26
C TYR A 561 -3.04 -6.51 -4.62
N LEU A 562 -2.41 -5.75 -5.52
CA LEU A 562 -2.82 -5.59 -6.92
C LEU A 562 -2.35 -6.76 -7.80
N GLY A 563 -2.96 -6.87 -8.99
CA GLY A 563 -2.63 -7.88 -10.00
C GLY A 563 -3.23 -9.27 -9.72
N GLY A 564 -2.64 -10.30 -10.33
CA GLY A 564 -3.13 -11.67 -10.28
C GLY A 564 -4.18 -11.99 -11.35
N CYS A 565 -4.52 -13.27 -11.50
CA CYS A 565 -5.26 -13.75 -12.67
C CYS A 565 -6.80 -13.63 -12.59
N ASN A 566 -7.39 -13.32 -11.43
CA ASN A 566 -8.84 -13.07 -11.29
C ASN A 566 -9.26 -11.88 -12.18
N GLY A 567 -10.20 -12.09 -13.10
CA GLY A 567 -10.56 -11.14 -14.16
C GLY A 567 -9.99 -11.48 -15.54
N ALA A 568 -8.92 -12.27 -15.63
CA ALA A 568 -8.19 -12.57 -16.86
C ALA A 568 -7.86 -11.31 -17.68
N ALA A 569 -7.33 -10.28 -17.00
CA ALA A 569 -7.01 -8.97 -17.60
C ALA A 569 -5.98 -9.04 -18.74
N ILE A 570 -5.14 -10.10 -18.76
CA ILE A 570 -4.23 -10.49 -19.87
C ILE A 570 -4.91 -10.59 -21.25
N ARG A 571 -6.24 -10.70 -21.32
CA ARG A 571 -7.01 -10.69 -22.57
C ARG A 571 -7.18 -9.30 -23.20
N TYR A 572 -6.69 -8.24 -22.55
CA TYR A 572 -6.94 -6.85 -22.93
C TYR A 572 -5.70 -5.96 -22.79
N SER A 573 -5.71 -4.83 -23.48
CA SER A 573 -4.73 -3.75 -23.31
C SER A 573 -4.80 -3.17 -21.90
N PRO A 574 -3.68 -2.85 -21.23
CA PRO A 574 -2.31 -2.90 -21.75
C PRO A 574 -1.67 -4.30 -21.72
N SER A 575 -2.20 -5.23 -20.91
CA SER A 575 -1.50 -6.48 -20.58
C SER A 575 -1.27 -7.42 -21.77
N ILE A 576 -2.19 -7.45 -22.74
CA ILE A 576 -2.03 -8.27 -23.95
C ILE A 576 -0.98 -7.72 -24.93
N ASP A 577 -0.58 -6.45 -24.77
CA ASP A 577 0.31 -5.73 -25.67
C ASP A 577 1.76 -5.61 -25.14
N TRP A 578 2.01 -6.06 -23.90
CA TRP A 578 3.34 -6.00 -23.28
C TRP A 578 4.36 -6.92 -23.99
N PRO A 579 5.62 -6.51 -24.17
CA PRO A 579 6.68 -7.35 -24.75
C PRO A 579 6.87 -8.67 -23.98
N THR A 580 6.81 -8.60 -22.65
CA THR A 580 6.85 -9.73 -21.70
C THR A 580 5.71 -10.74 -21.90
N ASN A 581 4.56 -10.29 -22.41
CA ASN A 581 3.40 -11.12 -22.70
C ASN A 581 3.35 -11.64 -24.16
N THR A 582 4.50 -11.63 -24.85
CA THR A 582 4.65 -12.26 -26.17
C THR A 582 4.08 -13.68 -26.18
N GLY A 583 3.27 -13.98 -27.20
CA GLY A 583 2.60 -15.28 -27.38
C GLY A 583 1.20 -15.39 -26.76
N ALA A 584 0.83 -14.56 -25.77
CA ALA A 584 -0.44 -14.67 -25.07
C ALA A 584 -1.66 -14.70 -26.01
N VAL A 585 -1.66 -13.85 -27.05
CA VAL A 585 -2.69 -13.80 -28.11
C VAL A 585 -2.89 -15.15 -28.81
N ASP A 586 -1.83 -15.92 -29.05
CA ASP A 586 -1.91 -17.23 -29.70
C ASP A 586 -2.18 -18.36 -28.71
N TYR A 587 -1.75 -18.23 -27.45
CA TYR A 587 -2.07 -19.18 -26.39
C TYR A 587 -3.56 -19.13 -26.02
N LEU A 588 -4.18 -17.94 -26.04
CA LEU A 588 -5.63 -17.78 -25.87
C LEU A 588 -6.42 -18.48 -26.99
N LYS A 589 -5.97 -18.41 -28.25
CA LYS A 589 -6.59 -19.13 -29.39
C LYS A 589 -6.51 -20.65 -29.27
N LEU A 590 -5.51 -21.19 -28.56
CA LEU A 590 -5.43 -22.63 -28.26
C LEU A 590 -6.47 -23.06 -27.20
N LEU A 591 -7.03 -22.12 -26.43
CA LEU A 591 -8.08 -22.34 -25.44
C LEU A 591 -9.49 -21.99 -25.96
N GLU A 592 -9.63 -21.17 -27.02
CA GLU A 592 -10.92 -20.82 -27.65
C GLU A 592 -11.85 -22.04 -27.88
N PRO A 593 -11.41 -23.19 -28.45
CA PRO A 593 -12.30 -24.34 -28.66
C PRO A 593 -12.82 -24.96 -27.35
N ILE A 594 -12.05 -24.87 -26.27
CA ILE A 594 -12.42 -25.37 -24.94
C ILE A 594 -13.35 -24.34 -24.26
N LYS A 595 -13.11 -23.04 -24.47
CA LYS A 595 -13.98 -21.95 -24.00
C LYS A 595 -15.38 -22.00 -24.64
N ASP A 596 -15.46 -22.39 -25.91
CA ASP A 596 -16.69 -22.59 -26.67
C ASP A 596 -17.47 -23.85 -26.22
N GLU A 597 -16.78 -24.95 -25.89
CA GLU A 597 -17.40 -26.17 -25.34
C GLU A 597 -17.92 -25.95 -23.91
N PHE A 598 -17.14 -25.24 -23.07
CA PHE A 598 -17.45 -24.95 -21.67
C PHE A 598 -17.74 -23.45 -21.48
N SER A 599 -18.84 -23.02 -22.09
CA SER A 599 -19.27 -21.62 -22.18
C SER A 599 -19.37 -20.90 -20.82
N GLU A 600 -19.73 -21.64 -19.77
CA GLU A 600 -19.97 -21.21 -18.39
C GLU A 600 -18.71 -21.07 -17.52
N VAL A 601 -17.57 -21.61 -17.96
CA VAL A 601 -16.28 -21.44 -17.29
C VAL A 601 -15.71 -20.06 -17.65
N SER A 602 -15.26 -19.29 -16.67
CA SER A 602 -14.59 -18.00 -16.92
C SER A 602 -13.27 -18.20 -17.65
N TRP A 603 -12.84 -17.23 -18.45
CA TRP A 603 -11.48 -17.23 -19.00
C TRP A 603 -10.43 -17.30 -17.89
N SER A 604 -10.68 -16.63 -16.76
CA SER A 604 -9.81 -16.65 -15.59
C SER A 604 -9.62 -18.06 -15.01
N ASP A 605 -10.69 -18.83 -14.81
CA ASP A 605 -10.57 -20.23 -14.36
C ASP A 605 -9.99 -21.14 -15.44
N LEU A 606 -10.33 -20.92 -16.72
CA LEU A 606 -9.82 -21.71 -17.84
C LEU A 606 -8.30 -21.56 -18.01
N ILE A 607 -7.77 -20.34 -17.91
CA ILE A 607 -6.32 -20.06 -18.01
C ILE A 607 -5.57 -20.76 -16.87
N VAL A 608 -6.03 -20.61 -15.62
CA VAL A 608 -5.38 -21.24 -14.45
C VAL A 608 -5.45 -22.76 -14.53
N LEU A 609 -6.61 -23.34 -14.87
CA LEU A 609 -6.77 -24.78 -15.01
C LEU A 609 -5.91 -25.35 -16.15
N ALA A 610 -5.77 -24.60 -17.25
CA ALA A 610 -4.92 -24.98 -18.37
C ALA A 610 -3.45 -25.05 -17.98
N GLY A 611 -2.92 -23.99 -17.35
CA GLY A 611 -1.54 -23.97 -16.87
C GLY A 611 -1.26 -25.04 -15.81
N GLN A 612 -2.15 -25.20 -14.82
CA GLN A 612 -1.98 -26.21 -13.78
C GLN A 612 -1.95 -27.64 -14.37
N THR A 613 -2.84 -27.94 -15.31
CA THR A 613 -2.88 -29.25 -16.00
C THR A 613 -1.64 -29.46 -16.86
N ALA A 614 -1.09 -28.41 -17.48
CA ALA A 614 0.17 -28.46 -18.20
C ALA A 614 1.38 -28.75 -17.28
N ILE A 615 1.44 -28.15 -16.09
CA ILE A 615 2.50 -28.41 -15.10
C ILE A 615 2.42 -29.86 -14.57
N GLU A 616 1.21 -30.37 -14.29
CA GLU A 616 1.04 -31.78 -13.87
C GLU A 616 1.37 -32.76 -15.01
N ALA A 617 0.94 -32.48 -16.25
CA ALA A 617 1.30 -33.27 -17.43
C ALA A 617 2.81 -33.28 -17.74
N ALA A 618 3.54 -32.27 -17.25
CA ALA A 618 4.99 -32.19 -17.33
C ALA A 618 5.73 -33.04 -16.26
N GLY A 619 5.01 -33.69 -15.33
CA GLY A 619 5.59 -34.42 -14.20
C GLY A 619 5.69 -33.60 -12.91
N GLY A 620 5.10 -32.40 -12.86
CA GLY A 620 4.94 -31.64 -11.62
C GLY A 620 4.03 -32.35 -10.62
N TYR A 621 4.14 -31.99 -9.34
CA TYR A 621 3.26 -32.53 -8.29
C TYR A 621 1.80 -32.06 -8.48
N PRO A 622 0.79 -32.88 -8.14
CA PRO A 622 -0.62 -32.47 -8.21
C PRO A 622 -0.96 -31.30 -7.28
N MET A 623 -1.75 -30.35 -7.78
CA MET A 623 -2.08 -29.10 -7.06
C MET A 623 -3.59 -28.90 -6.85
N PRO A 624 -4.03 -28.27 -5.75
CA PRO A 624 -5.45 -28.02 -5.51
C PRO A 624 -6.00 -26.93 -6.43
N PHE A 625 -6.88 -27.31 -7.36
CA PHE A 625 -7.54 -26.34 -8.23
C PHE A 625 -8.70 -25.63 -7.52
N CYS A 626 -8.47 -24.36 -7.18
CA CYS A 626 -9.54 -23.48 -6.73
C CYS A 626 -10.14 -22.71 -7.90
N GLY A 627 -11.30 -23.15 -8.40
CA GLY A 627 -12.09 -22.41 -9.41
C GLY A 627 -13.11 -21.43 -8.80
N GLY A 628 -13.82 -20.69 -9.65
CA GLY A 628 -14.85 -19.71 -9.30
C GLY A 628 -14.45 -18.25 -9.57
N ARG A 629 -13.34 -18.00 -10.26
CA ARG A 629 -12.91 -16.64 -10.66
C ARG A 629 -13.93 -16.04 -11.64
N SER A 630 -13.97 -14.71 -11.68
CA SER A 630 -14.78 -13.96 -12.64
C SER A 630 -13.93 -13.39 -13.76
N ASP A 631 -14.56 -12.98 -14.86
CA ASP A 631 -13.89 -12.25 -15.95
C ASP A 631 -14.15 -10.75 -15.85
N SER A 632 -13.12 -9.95 -16.13
CA SER A 632 -13.22 -8.52 -16.40
C SER A 632 -13.65 -8.29 -17.85
N ASP A 633 -14.24 -7.13 -18.11
CA ASP A 633 -14.64 -6.63 -19.45
C ASP A 633 -13.54 -5.83 -20.17
N LYS A 634 -12.47 -5.46 -19.44
CA LYS A 634 -11.36 -4.60 -19.87
C LYS A 634 -10.08 -4.90 -19.05
N GLY A 635 -8.95 -4.29 -19.44
CA GLY A 635 -7.62 -4.55 -18.90
C GLY A 635 -7.14 -3.62 -17.77
N ASP A 636 -8.00 -2.74 -17.24
CA ASP A 636 -7.62 -1.70 -16.27
C ASP A 636 -6.83 -2.22 -15.05
N LYS A 637 -7.10 -3.47 -14.62
CA LYS A 637 -6.38 -4.15 -13.52
C LYS A 637 -4.87 -4.22 -13.70
N SER A 638 -4.42 -4.20 -14.96
CA SER A 638 -3.00 -4.30 -15.31
C SER A 638 -2.30 -2.95 -15.44
N ILE A 639 -3.00 -1.82 -15.30
CA ILE A 639 -2.39 -0.48 -15.42
C ILE A 639 -1.30 -0.30 -14.35
N GLY A 640 -0.08 0.01 -14.78
CA GLY A 640 1.09 0.19 -13.91
C GLY A 640 1.78 -1.10 -13.45
N LEU A 641 1.17 -2.27 -13.68
CA LEU A 641 1.65 -3.60 -13.29
C LEU A 641 2.42 -4.34 -14.40
N GLU A 642 2.94 -3.61 -15.40
CA GLU A 642 3.81 -4.19 -16.41
C GLU A 642 5.05 -4.80 -15.74
N PRO A 643 5.41 -6.07 -16.00
CA PRO A 643 6.56 -6.70 -15.37
C PRO A 643 7.85 -5.97 -15.76
N ARG A 644 8.53 -5.37 -14.78
CA ARG A 644 9.63 -4.42 -15.03
C ARG A 644 11.00 -5.11 -14.94
N ILE A 645 11.83 -4.89 -15.95
CA ILE A 645 13.26 -5.15 -15.88
C ILE A 645 13.97 -3.92 -15.33
N TYR A 646 14.71 -4.12 -14.24
CA TYR A 646 15.49 -3.10 -13.57
C TYR A 646 16.95 -3.18 -14.04
N ASN A 647 17.37 -2.21 -14.84
CA ASN A 647 18.60 -2.33 -15.61
C ASN A 647 19.88 -2.34 -14.75
N ASN A 648 20.98 -2.81 -15.35
CA ASN A 648 22.33 -2.91 -14.81
C ASN A 648 22.59 -3.97 -13.71
N ASN A 649 21.58 -4.59 -13.08
CA ASN A 649 21.82 -5.81 -12.28
C ASN A 649 20.65 -6.80 -12.29
N LYS A 650 20.89 -7.94 -12.94
CA LYS A 650 19.93 -9.04 -13.10
C LYS A 650 19.68 -9.83 -11.81
N TYR A 651 20.68 -10.05 -10.95
CA TYR A 651 20.53 -10.79 -9.69
C TYR A 651 19.52 -10.09 -8.78
N ASP A 652 19.78 -8.82 -8.51
CA ASP A 652 18.96 -8.06 -7.58
C ASP A 652 17.55 -7.81 -8.16
N SER A 653 17.41 -7.64 -9.48
CA SER A 653 16.09 -7.54 -10.14
C SER A 653 15.18 -8.73 -9.81
N ILE A 654 15.76 -9.92 -9.80
CA ILE A 654 15.10 -11.18 -9.48
C ILE A 654 14.74 -11.23 -7.99
N MET A 655 15.69 -10.92 -7.10
CA MET A 655 15.43 -10.87 -5.65
C MET A 655 14.28 -9.92 -5.31
N TYR A 656 14.23 -8.76 -5.97
CA TYR A 656 13.18 -7.75 -5.79
C TYR A 656 11.83 -8.20 -6.33
N ASP A 657 11.78 -8.87 -7.48
CA ASP A 657 10.56 -9.45 -8.04
C ASP A 657 9.97 -10.57 -7.15
N ILE A 658 10.81 -11.51 -6.69
CA ILE A 658 10.44 -12.54 -5.71
C ILE A 658 9.85 -11.90 -4.46
N THR A 659 10.51 -10.86 -3.94
CA THR A 659 10.05 -10.08 -2.77
C THR A 659 8.72 -9.36 -3.05
N ASN A 660 8.53 -8.76 -4.24
CA ASN A 660 7.28 -8.09 -4.63
C ASN A 660 6.10 -9.07 -4.69
N LYS A 661 6.35 -10.30 -5.14
CA LYS A 661 5.34 -11.37 -5.23
C LYS A 661 5.01 -11.98 -3.86
N GLY A 662 5.78 -11.71 -2.81
CA GLY A 662 5.56 -12.24 -1.46
C GLY A 662 5.99 -13.69 -1.26
N LEU A 663 6.83 -14.19 -2.17
CA LEU A 663 7.39 -15.56 -2.17
C LEU A 663 8.63 -15.64 -1.27
N SER A 664 8.92 -16.84 -0.73
CA SER A 664 10.27 -17.12 -0.22
C SER A 664 11.27 -17.23 -1.37
N LEU A 665 12.57 -17.11 -1.05
CA LEU A 665 13.63 -17.26 -2.06
C LEU A 665 13.58 -18.63 -2.75
N ALA A 666 13.34 -19.70 -2.00
CA ALA A 666 13.27 -21.06 -2.56
C ALA A 666 12.10 -21.21 -3.54
N GLU A 667 10.93 -20.67 -3.21
CA GLU A 667 9.75 -20.65 -4.09
C GLU A 667 10.00 -19.80 -5.35
N GLY A 668 10.63 -18.63 -5.20
CA GLY A 668 10.98 -17.75 -6.31
C GLY A 668 12.00 -18.36 -7.27
N VAL A 669 13.06 -18.98 -6.75
CA VAL A 669 14.07 -19.69 -7.56
C VAL A 669 13.48 -20.92 -8.24
N ALA A 670 12.55 -21.64 -7.60
CA ALA A 670 11.88 -22.78 -8.22
C ALA A 670 11.09 -22.37 -9.46
N LEU A 671 10.33 -21.25 -9.42
CA LEU A 671 9.52 -20.79 -10.55
C LEU A 671 10.32 -20.49 -11.83
N MET A 672 11.62 -20.16 -11.71
CA MET A 672 12.53 -19.92 -12.85
C MET A 672 12.62 -21.10 -13.82
N ALA A 673 12.35 -22.33 -13.35
CA ALA A 673 12.28 -23.53 -14.20
C ALA A 673 11.12 -23.50 -15.22
N THR A 674 10.28 -22.47 -15.17
CA THR A 674 9.22 -22.15 -16.14
C THR A 674 9.26 -20.67 -16.52
N PRO A 675 8.61 -20.26 -17.63
CA PRO A 675 8.58 -18.86 -18.05
C PRO A 675 7.71 -18.01 -17.11
N ASP A 676 8.34 -17.48 -16.07
CA ASP A 676 8.00 -16.14 -15.59
C ASP A 676 8.48 -15.11 -16.64
N PRO A 677 7.70 -14.05 -16.95
CA PRO A 677 8.04 -13.12 -18.03
C PRO A 677 9.29 -12.28 -17.77
N ILE A 678 9.54 -11.87 -16.52
CA ILE A 678 10.74 -11.09 -16.14
C ILE A 678 11.95 -11.99 -16.23
N ILE A 679 11.87 -13.21 -15.71
CA ILE A 679 12.95 -14.19 -15.82
C ILE A 679 13.27 -14.45 -17.29
N ALA A 680 12.28 -14.79 -18.12
CA ALA A 680 12.49 -15.13 -19.53
C ALA A 680 13.23 -14.03 -20.31
N GLU A 681 12.83 -12.77 -20.15
CA GLU A 681 13.48 -11.63 -20.82
C GLU A 681 14.85 -11.28 -20.20
N LEU A 682 15.00 -11.30 -18.87
CA LEU A 682 16.30 -11.08 -18.20
C LEU A 682 17.38 -12.09 -18.63
N VAL A 683 17.01 -13.37 -18.72
CA VAL A 683 17.98 -14.47 -18.88
C VAL A 683 18.15 -14.87 -20.36
N ASN A 684 17.28 -14.41 -21.26
CA ASN A 684 17.29 -14.70 -22.69
C ASN A 684 17.41 -16.22 -22.99
N LEU A 685 16.73 -17.04 -22.19
CA LEU A 685 16.53 -18.46 -22.45
C LEU A 685 15.13 -18.67 -23.01
N GLU A 686 14.96 -19.74 -23.78
CA GLU A 686 13.63 -20.33 -24.04
C GLU A 686 13.13 -20.99 -22.75
N ALA A 687 12.83 -20.16 -21.74
CA ALA A 687 12.30 -20.59 -20.46
C ALA A 687 10.99 -21.35 -20.71
N GLY A 688 10.97 -22.60 -20.27
CA GLY A 688 10.00 -23.55 -20.78
C GLY A 688 10.28 -24.93 -20.21
N VAL A 689 9.19 -25.62 -19.91
CA VAL A 689 9.18 -27.03 -19.53
C VAL A 689 10.05 -27.82 -20.54
N THR A 690 11.08 -28.50 -20.02
CA THR A 690 12.47 -28.45 -20.54
C THR A 690 12.70 -28.63 -22.06
N ALA A 691 12.66 -27.52 -22.81
CA ALA A 691 12.97 -27.49 -24.24
C ALA A 691 14.43 -27.89 -24.56
N SER A 692 14.66 -29.18 -24.86
CA SER A 692 15.97 -29.68 -25.25
C SER A 692 16.32 -29.31 -26.71
N THR A 693 17.20 -28.32 -26.87
CA THR A 693 17.62 -27.79 -28.19
C THR A 693 18.95 -28.36 -28.70
N ARG A 694 19.78 -28.98 -27.83
CA ARG A 694 21.02 -29.67 -28.25
C ARG A 694 20.82 -31.14 -28.67
N ALA A 695 19.72 -31.79 -28.26
CA ALA A 695 19.51 -33.24 -28.41
C ALA A 695 18.30 -33.66 -29.28
N ASN A 696 17.76 -32.73 -30.08
CA ASN A 696 16.82 -33.02 -31.18
C ASN A 696 15.50 -33.74 -30.77
N LYS A 697 15.09 -33.57 -29.51
CA LYS A 697 13.79 -33.99 -28.94
C LYS A 697 13.32 -32.92 -27.94
N SER A 698 12.13 -32.37 -28.16
CA SER A 698 11.48 -31.46 -27.20
C SER A 698 10.80 -32.26 -26.09
N THR A 699 11.46 -32.38 -24.95
CA THR A 699 10.95 -33.06 -23.75
C THR A 699 10.22 -32.05 -22.85
N TYR A 700 8.90 -31.98 -22.94
CA TYR A 700 8.10 -31.12 -22.05
C TYR A 700 7.99 -31.73 -20.64
N THR A 701 9.13 -31.85 -19.96
CA THR A 701 9.26 -32.37 -18.58
C THR A 701 9.72 -31.27 -17.62
N LEU A 702 9.07 -31.13 -16.46
CA LEU A 702 9.48 -30.26 -15.37
C LEU A 702 10.43 -31.04 -14.46
N SER A 703 11.67 -30.55 -14.30
CA SER A 703 12.70 -31.22 -13.49
C SER A 703 13.85 -30.27 -13.16
N ASN A 704 14.66 -30.65 -12.16
CA ASN A 704 15.85 -29.91 -11.76
C ASN A 704 16.94 -29.79 -12.85
N GLN A 705 16.77 -30.48 -13.99
CA GLN A 705 17.60 -30.34 -15.19
C GLN A 705 17.64 -28.90 -15.72
N PHE A 706 16.74 -28.01 -15.29
CA PHE A 706 16.95 -26.56 -15.41
C PHE A 706 18.23 -26.14 -14.68
N PHE A 707 18.26 -26.16 -13.34
CA PHE A 707 19.37 -25.77 -12.47
C PHE A 707 20.70 -26.45 -12.81
N VAL A 708 20.68 -27.75 -13.15
CA VAL A 708 21.88 -28.48 -13.62
C VAL A 708 22.56 -27.75 -14.78
N ARG A 709 21.80 -27.35 -15.81
CA ARG A 709 22.34 -26.64 -16.97
C ARG A 709 22.71 -25.18 -16.68
N MET A 710 22.13 -24.56 -15.65
CA MET A 710 22.55 -23.22 -15.20
C MET A 710 23.96 -23.29 -14.62
N ASN A 711 24.21 -24.31 -13.78
CA ASN A 711 25.51 -24.60 -13.17
C ASN A 711 26.56 -25.13 -14.15
N GLU A 712 26.15 -25.66 -15.31
CA GLU A 712 27.04 -26.02 -16.44
C GLU A 712 27.30 -24.84 -17.42
N THR A 713 26.62 -23.70 -17.26
CA THR A 713 26.76 -22.53 -18.15
C THR A 713 27.78 -21.55 -17.59
N ASP A 714 28.50 -20.88 -18.50
CA ASP A 714 29.60 -19.94 -18.20
C ASP A 714 29.13 -18.78 -17.29
N GLU A 715 29.91 -18.46 -16.25
CA GLU A 715 29.59 -17.39 -15.29
C GLU A 715 29.42 -16.02 -15.98
N ASP A 716 30.19 -15.75 -17.04
CA ASP A 716 30.10 -14.53 -17.87
C ASP A 716 28.74 -14.41 -18.63
N VAL A 717 27.97 -15.50 -18.72
CA VAL A 717 26.60 -15.52 -19.28
C VAL A 717 25.54 -15.48 -18.17
N MET A 718 25.92 -15.89 -16.96
CA MET A 718 25.03 -16.21 -15.83
C MET A 718 25.21 -15.27 -14.63
N GLU A 719 25.51 -13.98 -14.87
CA GLU A 719 25.72 -12.92 -13.86
C GLU A 719 24.63 -12.80 -12.76
N TRP A 720 23.50 -13.48 -12.93
CA TRP A 720 22.35 -13.51 -12.03
C TRP A 720 22.21 -14.78 -11.20
N TYR A 721 22.89 -15.87 -11.57
CA TYR A 721 22.83 -17.17 -10.90
C TYR A 721 24.05 -17.30 -9.97
N LYS A 722 24.01 -16.56 -8.86
CA LYS A 722 25.11 -16.40 -7.89
C LYS A 722 24.55 -16.22 -6.48
N GLY A 723 25.39 -16.33 -5.46
CA GLY A 723 25.00 -16.13 -4.04
C GLY A 723 23.79 -16.99 -3.68
N ASP A 724 22.85 -16.41 -2.91
CA ASP A 724 21.67 -17.08 -2.38
C ASP A 724 20.84 -17.83 -3.47
N ILE A 725 20.78 -17.30 -4.71
CA ILE A 725 20.11 -17.95 -5.84
C ILE A 725 20.85 -19.23 -6.29
N ALA A 726 22.18 -19.20 -6.31
CA ALA A 726 23.00 -20.37 -6.64
C ALA A 726 23.00 -21.41 -5.50
N ASP A 727 23.02 -20.97 -4.23
CA ASP A 727 22.99 -21.85 -3.06
C ASP A 727 21.65 -22.62 -2.95
N ILE A 728 20.54 -21.99 -3.33
CA ILE A 728 19.24 -22.67 -3.52
C ILE A 728 19.26 -23.56 -4.78
N GLY A 729 19.89 -23.09 -5.86
CA GLY A 729 20.07 -23.85 -7.09
C GLY A 729 20.84 -25.17 -6.90
N GLU A 730 21.90 -25.19 -6.09
CA GLU A 730 22.63 -26.40 -5.72
C GLU A 730 21.75 -27.37 -4.93
N GLN A 731 20.88 -26.88 -4.03
CA GLN A 731 19.91 -27.73 -3.33
C GLN A 731 18.94 -28.39 -4.30
N PHE A 732 18.43 -27.67 -5.30
CA PHE A 732 17.57 -28.24 -6.34
C PHE A 732 18.30 -29.23 -7.27
N ILE A 733 19.59 -29.01 -7.57
CA ILE A 733 20.43 -29.97 -8.31
C ILE A 733 20.56 -31.30 -7.54
N ASN A 734 20.75 -31.23 -6.23
CA ASN A 734 20.91 -32.41 -5.38
C ASN A 734 19.58 -33.09 -4.99
N ASP A 735 18.47 -32.35 -4.95
CA ASP A 735 17.14 -32.85 -4.57
C ASP A 735 16.04 -32.32 -5.51
N ASN A 736 15.63 -33.17 -6.45
CA ASN A 736 14.54 -32.87 -7.39
C ASN A 736 13.15 -32.88 -6.72
N ASP A 737 12.95 -33.65 -5.64
CA ASP A 737 11.67 -33.67 -4.93
C ASP A 737 11.48 -32.39 -4.14
N TYR A 738 12.53 -31.88 -3.47
CA TYR A 738 12.53 -30.55 -2.85
C TYR A 738 12.23 -29.44 -3.86
N PHE A 739 12.83 -29.50 -5.06
CA PHE A 739 12.49 -28.60 -6.17
C PHE A 739 11.00 -28.64 -6.54
N LEU A 740 10.44 -29.83 -6.79
CA LEU A 740 9.03 -29.97 -7.16
C LEU A 740 8.09 -29.55 -6.02
N GLU A 741 8.50 -29.72 -4.77
CA GLU A 741 7.78 -29.24 -3.59
C GLU A 741 7.74 -27.69 -3.54
N GLN A 742 8.87 -27.00 -3.73
CA GLN A 742 8.88 -25.54 -3.75
C GLN A 742 8.17 -24.97 -4.98
N TYR A 743 8.33 -25.60 -6.15
CA TYR A 743 7.64 -25.20 -7.37
C TYR A 743 6.12 -25.26 -7.21
N SER A 744 5.59 -26.39 -6.72
CA SER A 744 4.14 -26.59 -6.59
C SER A 744 3.52 -25.66 -5.53
N LYS A 745 4.23 -25.34 -4.44
CA LYS A 745 3.83 -24.28 -3.50
C LYS A 745 3.75 -22.91 -4.18
N ALA A 746 4.86 -22.48 -4.80
CA ALA A 746 4.98 -21.17 -5.44
C ALA A 746 3.91 -20.94 -6.53
N TYR A 747 3.70 -21.96 -7.38
CA TYR A 747 2.70 -21.93 -8.44
C TYR A 747 1.27 -21.89 -7.86
N THR A 748 0.95 -22.76 -6.88
CA THR A 748 -0.37 -22.76 -6.22
C THR A 748 -0.66 -21.43 -5.52
N TYR A 749 0.34 -20.83 -4.88
CA TYR A 749 0.25 -19.51 -4.28
C TYR A 749 -0.08 -18.44 -5.32
N LEU A 750 0.73 -18.27 -6.37
CA LEU A 750 0.49 -17.22 -7.39
C LEU A 750 -0.86 -17.40 -8.10
N MET A 751 -1.29 -18.63 -8.39
CA MET A 751 -2.58 -18.91 -9.00
C MET A 751 -3.79 -18.57 -8.10
N THR A 752 -3.57 -18.35 -6.80
CA THR A 752 -4.64 -18.04 -5.82
C THR A 752 -4.46 -16.72 -5.08
N ALA A 753 -3.32 -16.04 -5.21
CA ALA A 753 -2.93 -14.90 -4.38
C ALA A 753 -3.92 -13.72 -4.37
N ASP A 754 -4.69 -13.52 -5.45
CA ASP A 754 -5.70 -12.46 -5.59
C ASP A 754 -7.14 -12.89 -5.24
N LEU A 755 -7.30 -14.00 -4.52
CA LEU A 755 -8.60 -14.58 -4.12
C LEU A 755 -8.84 -14.45 -2.61
N PHE A 756 -9.16 -13.24 -2.15
CA PHE A 756 -9.19 -12.88 -0.73
C PHE A 756 -10.47 -13.35 0.03
N ASP A 757 -10.35 -13.65 1.32
CA ASP A 757 -11.44 -13.94 2.30
C ASP A 757 -11.26 -13.06 3.56
N GLY A 758 -11.12 -11.75 3.36
CA GLY A 758 -10.55 -10.82 4.34
C GLY A 758 -9.02 -10.65 4.17
N PRO A 759 -8.33 -9.99 5.12
CA PRO A 759 -6.99 -9.45 4.87
C PRO A 759 -5.86 -10.48 4.93
N THR A 760 -6.04 -11.57 5.71
CA THR A 760 -5.04 -12.63 5.92
C THR A 760 -5.44 -14.00 5.38
N LYS A 761 -6.65 -14.13 4.82
CA LYS A 761 -7.21 -15.42 4.39
C LYS A 761 -7.44 -15.45 2.90
N ASN A 762 -7.38 -16.67 2.36
CA ASN A 762 -7.65 -16.93 0.96
C ASN A 762 -8.95 -17.72 0.83
N ALA A 763 -9.79 -17.34 -0.13
CA ALA A 763 -11.06 -18.02 -0.44
C ALA A 763 -10.87 -19.52 -0.81
N CYS A 764 -9.64 -19.93 -1.12
CA CYS A 764 -9.24 -21.29 -1.46
C CYS A 764 -8.69 -22.13 -0.29
N GLN A 765 -8.45 -21.58 0.90
CA GLN A 765 -7.88 -22.28 2.08
C GLN A 765 -8.76 -23.43 2.65
N LYS A 766 -9.83 -23.81 1.97
CA LYS A 766 -10.76 -24.90 2.33
C LYS A 766 -11.08 -25.82 1.12
N VAL A 767 -10.27 -25.74 0.06
CA VAL A 767 -10.40 -26.56 -1.16
C VAL A 767 -9.46 -27.76 -1.04
N ASP A 768 -9.86 -28.75 -0.24
CA ASP A 768 -9.11 -29.99 0.03
C ASP A 768 -9.08 -30.98 -1.16
N ASP A 769 -9.18 -30.49 -2.40
CA ASP A 769 -9.28 -31.30 -3.62
C ASP A 769 -8.03 -31.12 -4.50
N PRO A 770 -6.90 -31.79 -4.15
CA PRO A 770 -5.61 -31.69 -4.87
C PRO A 770 -5.65 -32.27 -6.28
N THR A 771 -6.74 -32.95 -6.64
CA THR A 771 -6.98 -33.48 -7.98
C THR A 771 -8.46 -33.52 -8.28
N ILE A 772 -8.91 -32.61 -9.15
CA ILE A 772 -10.04 -32.91 -10.04
C ILE A 772 -9.69 -34.23 -10.74
N GLN A 773 -10.36 -35.32 -10.35
CA GLN A 773 -9.87 -36.68 -10.60
C GLN A 773 -10.06 -37.12 -12.06
N GLY A 774 -9.05 -36.82 -12.89
CA GLY A 774 -8.66 -37.63 -14.05
C GLY A 774 -7.41 -38.45 -13.72
N ASP A 775 -7.15 -39.51 -14.50
CA ASP A 775 -6.02 -40.43 -14.29
C ASP A 775 -4.65 -39.80 -14.63
N THR A 776 -4.13 -38.92 -13.76
CA THR A 776 -2.77 -38.39 -13.86
C THR A 776 -1.73 -39.46 -13.48
N PRO A 777 -0.71 -39.73 -14.32
CA PRO A 777 0.42 -40.57 -13.93
C PRO A 777 1.14 -40.02 -12.69
N LYS A 778 1.81 -40.91 -11.93
CA LYS A 778 2.81 -40.44 -10.96
C LYS A 778 4.01 -39.81 -11.69
N PRO A 779 4.69 -38.82 -11.09
CA PRO A 779 6.04 -38.46 -11.50
C PRO A 779 6.92 -39.72 -11.59
N THR A 780 7.66 -39.82 -12.69
CA THR A 780 8.72 -40.82 -12.88
C THR A 780 10.05 -40.13 -12.71
N ASP A 781 11.02 -40.83 -12.12
CA ASP A 781 12.41 -40.37 -12.07
C ASP A 781 12.87 -39.91 -13.46
N PRO A 782 13.67 -38.83 -13.57
CA PRO A 782 14.25 -38.45 -14.85
C PRO A 782 15.04 -39.63 -15.43
N PRO A 783 14.99 -39.86 -16.76
CA PRO A 783 15.76 -40.95 -17.36
C PRO A 783 17.23 -40.77 -17.01
N GLY A 784 17.80 -41.78 -16.34
CA GLY A 784 19.21 -41.76 -15.98
C GLY A 784 20.07 -41.57 -17.21
N LEU A 785 21.23 -40.91 -17.03
CA LEU A 785 22.22 -40.80 -18.09
C LEU A 785 22.64 -42.21 -18.51
N ASP A 786 22.30 -42.59 -19.75
CA ASP A 786 22.85 -43.77 -20.40
C ASP A 786 24.36 -43.53 -20.60
N ASP A 787 25.15 -43.99 -19.62
CA ASP A 787 26.61 -43.98 -19.69
C ASP A 787 27.04 -45.06 -20.71
N ASP A 788 27.35 -44.63 -21.94
CA ASP A 788 27.91 -45.44 -23.04
C ASP A 788 29.37 -45.88 -22.73
N GLY A 789 29.59 -46.39 -21.52
CA GLY A 789 30.86 -46.88 -20.98
C GLY A 789 31.09 -48.36 -21.29
N ASP A 790 31.61 -48.65 -22.48
CA ASP A 790 32.14 -49.97 -22.84
C ASP A 790 33.40 -50.31 -22.03
N ASP A 791 33.24 -51.02 -20.91
CA ASP A 791 34.35 -51.72 -20.26
C ASP A 791 33.90 -53.04 -19.60
N THR A 792 34.49 -54.16 -20.04
CA THR A 792 34.06 -55.51 -19.65
C THR A 792 34.74 -55.98 -18.36
N TYR A 793 33.97 -56.37 -17.34
CA TYR A 793 34.47 -57.23 -16.26
C TYR A 793 33.42 -58.24 -15.76
N ASP A 794 33.74 -59.53 -15.87
CA ASP A 794 33.09 -60.60 -15.09
C ASP A 794 33.48 -60.46 -13.61
N ASP A 795 32.51 -60.62 -12.71
CA ASP A 795 32.68 -61.50 -11.55
C ASP A 795 31.33 -62.00 -11.00
N ASP A 796 31.33 -63.18 -10.39
CA ASP A 796 30.14 -63.96 -9.99
C ASP A 796 29.59 -63.53 -8.60
N VAL A 797 28.50 -64.18 -8.14
CA VAL A 797 28.03 -64.40 -6.73
C VAL A 797 26.55 -64.05 -6.40
N SER A 798 25.69 -65.06 -6.60
CA SER A 798 24.52 -65.49 -5.78
C SER A 798 23.26 -64.62 -5.54
N GLU A 799 22.09 -65.24 -5.78
CA GLU A 799 20.76 -64.86 -5.22
C GLU A 799 20.64 -65.12 -3.70
N PRO A 800 19.55 -64.67 -3.02
CA PRO A 800 18.43 -65.61 -2.83
C PRO A 800 16.98 -65.04 -2.74
N ILE A 801 16.09 -65.56 -3.60
CA ILE A 801 14.77 -66.19 -3.29
C ILE A 801 13.72 -65.44 -2.40
N GLU A 802 12.60 -65.10 -3.08
CA GLU A 802 11.17 -65.06 -2.66
C GLU A 802 10.66 -64.39 -1.36
N ARG A 803 9.56 -63.62 -1.53
CA ARG A 803 8.26 -63.92 -0.87
C ARG A 803 7.04 -63.27 -1.54
N GLN A 804 5.95 -64.02 -1.69
CA GLN A 804 4.63 -63.53 -2.09
C GLN A 804 3.63 -63.51 -0.93
N THR A 805 2.82 -62.46 -0.81
CA THR A 805 1.47 -62.46 -0.20
C THR A 805 0.63 -61.36 -0.88
N ALA A 806 -0.39 -61.63 -1.69
CA ALA A 806 -1.67 -62.33 -1.45
C ALA A 806 -2.79 -61.38 -0.96
N THR A 807 -3.78 -61.13 -1.83
CA THR A 807 -4.96 -60.28 -1.60
C THR A 807 -6.12 -61.01 -0.89
N PRO A 808 -6.99 -60.30 -0.15
CA PRO A 808 -8.27 -60.81 0.31
C PRO A 808 -9.46 -60.19 -0.43
N THR A 809 -10.27 -61.02 -1.10
CA THR A 809 -11.61 -60.65 -1.58
C THR A 809 -12.68 -61.03 -0.54
N LYS A 810 -13.83 -60.32 -0.53
CA LYS A 810 -15.07 -60.84 0.07
C LYS A 810 -16.33 -60.20 -0.50
N THR A 811 -17.43 -60.95 -0.45
CA THR A 811 -18.72 -60.68 -1.13
C THR A 811 -19.90 -60.75 -0.15
N GLY A 812 -21.04 -60.13 -0.51
CA GLY A 812 -22.31 -60.17 0.23
C GLY A 812 -23.26 -59.03 -0.16
N ILE A 813 -24.06 -59.12 -1.24
CA ILE A 813 -25.35 -59.85 -1.41
C ILE A 813 -26.58 -58.94 -1.18
N TYR A 814 -27.57 -59.08 -2.07
CA TYR A 814 -28.76 -58.23 -2.29
C TYR A 814 -29.86 -58.32 -1.22
N VAL A 815 -30.66 -57.25 -1.13
CA VAL A 815 -32.14 -57.30 -0.96
C VAL A 815 -32.79 -56.27 -1.90
N PHE A 816 -33.96 -56.58 -2.46
CA PHE A 816 -34.81 -55.67 -3.26
C PHE A 816 -36.12 -55.36 -2.51
N SER A 817 -36.68 -54.17 -2.72
CA SER A 817 -38.14 -53.92 -2.61
C SER A 817 -38.57 -52.72 -3.47
N TYR A 818 -39.57 -52.92 -4.32
CA TYR A 818 -40.38 -51.87 -4.95
C TYR A 818 -41.41 -51.33 -3.94
N ASP A 819 -41.90 -50.10 -4.14
CA ASP A 819 -43.32 -49.87 -4.46
C ASP A 819 -43.57 -48.46 -5.04
N ASP A 820 -44.68 -48.29 -5.78
CA ASP A 820 -45.08 -47.06 -6.49
C ASP A 820 -45.92 -46.09 -5.62
N SER A 821 -46.03 -44.81 -6.02
CA SER A 821 -47.34 -44.11 -6.10
C SER A 821 -47.29 -42.75 -6.82
N ASP A 822 -48.29 -42.50 -7.67
CA ASP A 822 -48.61 -41.20 -8.28
C ASP A 822 -49.13 -40.15 -7.27
N ALA A 823 -48.98 -38.85 -7.58
CA ALA A 823 -50.13 -37.93 -7.67
C ALA A 823 -49.79 -36.55 -8.28
N THR A 824 -50.35 -36.31 -9.46
CA THR A 824 -50.62 -35.03 -10.15
C THR A 824 -50.95 -33.80 -9.29
N THR A 825 -50.56 -32.59 -9.74
CA THR A 825 -51.51 -31.57 -10.29
C THR A 825 -50.84 -30.32 -10.91
N THR A 826 -51.41 -29.89 -12.04
CA THR A 826 -51.43 -28.51 -12.58
C THR A 826 -52.93 -28.11 -12.69
N PRO A 827 -53.37 -26.91 -13.19
CA PRO A 827 -52.67 -25.70 -13.67
C PRO A 827 -53.21 -24.45 -12.86
N PRO A 828 -53.46 -23.20 -13.31
CA PRO A 828 -53.52 -22.60 -14.67
C PRO A 828 -52.67 -21.32 -14.92
N ILE A 829 -52.65 -20.97 -16.21
CA ILE A 829 -52.14 -19.75 -16.85
C ILE A 829 -53.20 -18.62 -16.74
N ASP A 830 -52.78 -17.36 -16.82
CA ASP A 830 -53.59 -16.31 -17.47
C ASP A 830 -52.68 -15.38 -18.31
N ASP A 831 -53.23 -14.81 -19.39
CA ASP A 831 -52.54 -14.05 -20.44
C ASP A 831 -53.19 -12.67 -20.60
N SER A 832 -52.41 -11.59 -20.64
CA SER A 832 -52.85 -10.36 -21.33
C SER A 832 -51.67 -9.48 -21.78
N ALA A 833 -51.75 -8.98 -23.02
CA ALA A 833 -50.71 -8.18 -23.66
C ALA A 833 -51.24 -6.85 -24.19
N ALA A 834 -50.42 -5.78 -24.13
CA ALA A 834 -50.74 -4.48 -24.73
C ALA A 834 -49.50 -3.65 -25.12
N ASN A 835 -49.13 -3.71 -26.41
CA ASN A 835 -48.55 -2.65 -27.25
C ASN A 835 -47.38 -1.76 -26.74
N ASN A 836 -46.16 -2.13 -27.15
CA ASN A 836 -45.33 -1.46 -28.18
C ASN A 836 -45.28 0.09 -28.35
N ASN A 837 -44.09 0.52 -28.79
CA ASN A 837 -43.71 1.74 -29.54
C ASN A 837 -43.35 3.02 -28.77
N HIS A 838 -42.06 3.17 -28.42
CA HIS A 838 -41.30 4.44 -28.55
C HIS A 838 -39.78 4.22 -28.35
N ALA A 839 -39.07 3.68 -29.37
CA ALA A 839 -37.64 3.36 -29.25
C ALA A 839 -36.80 3.49 -30.55
N THR A 840 -37.24 4.30 -31.53
CA THR A 840 -36.63 4.36 -32.88
C THR A 840 -36.45 5.79 -33.41
N SER A 841 -35.78 6.66 -32.65
CA SER A 841 -35.41 8.02 -33.11
C SER A 841 -34.11 8.61 -32.56
N LEU A 842 -33.46 7.99 -31.56
CA LEU A 842 -32.27 8.57 -30.91
C LEU A 842 -30.93 8.16 -31.53
N SER A 843 -30.82 6.96 -32.13
CA SER A 843 -29.57 6.44 -32.69
C SER A 843 -29.09 7.20 -33.94
N SER A 844 -30.01 7.67 -34.79
CA SER A 844 -29.69 8.40 -36.03
C SER A 844 -29.14 9.80 -35.78
N ALA A 845 -29.60 10.48 -34.73
CA ALA A 845 -29.08 11.79 -34.34
C ALA A 845 -27.63 11.69 -33.82
N PHE A 846 -27.34 10.68 -33.00
CA PHE A 846 -26.00 10.47 -32.44
C PHE A 846 -24.98 10.12 -33.53
N ALA A 847 -25.34 9.21 -34.45
CA ALA A 847 -24.50 8.86 -35.60
C ALA A 847 -24.22 10.07 -36.52
N ALA A 848 -25.19 10.96 -36.73
CA ALA A 848 -25.00 12.18 -37.51
C ALA A 848 -24.04 13.17 -36.83
N ILE A 849 -24.11 13.32 -35.51
CA ILE A 849 -23.19 14.19 -34.75
C ILE A 849 -21.75 13.64 -34.81
N VAL A 850 -21.56 12.34 -34.57
CA VAL A 850 -20.23 11.70 -34.65
C VAL A 850 -19.63 11.84 -36.04
N ALA A 851 -20.42 11.66 -37.11
CA ALA A 851 -19.96 11.84 -38.48
C ALA A 851 -19.55 13.31 -38.80
N VAL A 852 -20.27 14.30 -38.26
CA VAL A 852 -19.92 15.72 -38.43
C VAL A 852 -18.64 16.08 -37.66
N VAL A 853 -18.47 15.56 -36.44
CA VAL A 853 -17.22 15.73 -35.67
C VAL A 853 -16.03 15.12 -36.43
N TRP A 854 -16.18 13.89 -36.93
CA TRP A 854 -15.14 13.24 -37.76
C TRP A 854 -14.80 14.03 -39.02
N MET A 855 -15.80 14.59 -39.72
CA MET A 855 -15.55 15.45 -40.88
C MET A 855 -14.83 16.75 -40.51
N ILE A 856 -15.08 17.33 -39.33
CA ILE A 856 -14.37 18.53 -38.85
C ILE A 856 -12.92 18.18 -38.46
N VAL A 857 -12.69 17.08 -37.74
CA VAL A 857 -11.34 16.63 -37.37
C VAL A 857 -10.51 16.31 -38.62
N ALA A 858 -11.05 15.52 -39.55
CA ALA A 858 -10.38 15.21 -40.82
C ALA A 858 -10.09 16.46 -41.67
N ARG A 859 -10.96 17.49 -41.58
CA ARG A 859 -10.73 18.80 -42.24
C ARG A 859 -9.55 19.54 -41.62
N VAL A 860 -9.52 19.65 -40.29
CA VAL A 860 -8.44 20.33 -39.56
C VAL A 860 -7.10 19.62 -39.74
N MET A 861 -7.08 18.28 -39.66
CA MET A 861 -5.89 17.46 -39.94
C MET A 861 -5.36 17.71 -41.36
N GLY A 862 -6.22 17.64 -42.38
CA GLY A 862 -5.82 17.79 -43.78
C GLY A 862 -5.45 19.23 -44.20
N ASP A 863 -6.01 20.25 -43.54
CA ASP A 863 -5.61 21.65 -43.75
C ASP A 863 -4.33 22.01 -42.92
N MET A 864 -3.89 21.15 -41.98
CA MET A 864 -2.62 21.29 -41.23
C MET A 864 -1.44 20.49 -41.82
N TYR A 865 -1.68 19.24 -42.24
CA TYR A 865 -0.65 18.32 -42.75
C TYR A 865 -0.92 18.00 -44.22
N GLY A 866 -0.31 18.78 -45.12
CA GLY A 866 -0.57 18.72 -46.55
C GLY A 866 0.05 17.51 -47.26
N ASN A 867 -0.74 16.44 -47.44
CA ASN A 867 -0.44 15.27 -48.27
C ASN A 867 0.92 14.59 -48.01
N ASP A 868 1.04 13.92 -46.87
CA ASP A 868 1.97 12.77 -46.69
C ASP A 868 1.15 11.49 -46.40
N GLU A 869 1.62 10.33 -46.88
CA GLU A 869 0.83 9.09 -46.86
C GLU A 869 0.77 8.42 -45.46
N ASP A 870 1.69 8.77 -44.55
CA ASP A 870 1.79 8.17 -43.20
C ASP A 870 0.63 8.50 -42.25
N VAL A 871 -0.29 9.41 -42.62
CA VAL A 871 -1.48 9.78 -41.81
C VAL A 871 -2.66 8.80 -42.01
N ASN A 872 -2.53 7.80 -42.90
CA ASN A 872 -3.54 6.73 -43.10
C ASN A 872 -3.10 5.38 -42.49
N ARG A 873 -2.28 5.42 -41.44
CA ARG A 873 -1.77 4.23 -40.75
C ARG A 873 -2.09 4.27 -39.26
#